data_AF-A0A2S6WVN4-F1
#
_entry.id   AF-A0A2S6WVN4-F1
#
_cell.length_a   1.000
_cell.length_b   1.000
_cell.length_c   1.000
_cell.angle_alpha   90.00
_cell.angle_beta   90.00
_cell.angle_gamma   90.00
#
_symmetry.space_group_name_H-M   'P 1'
#
loop_
_entity.id
_entity.type
_entity.pdbx_description
1 polymer ?
#
loop_
_entity_poly.entity_id
_entity_poly.type
_entity_poly.pdbx_seq_one_letter_code
_entity_poly.pdbx_strand_id
1 'polypeptide(L)'
;MPYEVTRTTLRYMTHLPPPAEELRLLDAELWQLDARRSQLLARRAWLVAALHRTQPSPAQASPQPPHTAPAPPRAETAAPSVQNALLVLGGVLLTLAAAVFTLVSWGHMGIAGRALVLGAVTVATLAAPVALLKRGLRSTAEAVAGLGLALTVLDAYALHAAALPGTGGTGYAAAATAVLAAAWTAYGLLPATSALRLPLPCALAAAQFPLLLGALAADAGPFVVTAALLVTAGLDAVAVVLLPAGAVRVTAVVGAYGVGGWGVAGAGWLSLTADGPVDASRAGALLLLAAAIAVGSARRGPGVGHALGLAITAGLLVVGALGGVARSGLPSQWAVPAHLVVGIALLAAVRVERLPEAMRRGLAWASGAVQALAVLWTLPVVAVVLLGPAGWLGRVWSGAPSDARAAVVVDAPWPPHAAVAPVVPVAVAAVLALAVRAQAWRSRARLGAVGLLWATALILPAILEIPYVAGMLVLGVLTAAALYACRITSSAAQVTALVLALVTAAGLTLVSLASQSATLVVLSVLTVLFGAVSWRSDVSPFTAPAALVSAAALASASGAAADWPASRTALPVLAVTAAAALLAARLGASRATVPVESVGAALGLFAVGLAVTDPPMLALVLALCGVIAAGTALRAERRPVGYAATALFVLAAWVRLAAWDVGTPEAYTLPVTVPALLVGALRRRRDPQASSWTAYGPGLAATLLPSLAAAWADPQWTRPLLLGGAALLVTLLGARHHLRAPLVLGGSVLTLVALHELAPYVVQVTGALPRWAPPALAGLLLLALGATYEQRIRDVRRMRQVLRRMN
;
A
#
# COMPACT_ATOMS: atom_id res chain seq x y z
N MET A 1 -2.98 -6.77 -7.63
CA MET A 1 -1.90 -6.42 -6.68
C MET A 1 -0.58 -6.87 -7.26
N PRO A 2 0.53 -6.15 -7.02
CA PRO A 2 0.62 -4.72 -6.75
C PRO A 2 1.70 -4.04 -7.61
N TYR A 3 1.63 -2.72 -7.76
CA TYR A 3 2.80 -1.84 -7.61
C TYR A 3 2.29 -0.41 -7.46
N GLU A 4 2.12 -0.01 -6.19
CA GLU A 4 2.44 1.37 -5.82
C GLU A 4 3.94 1.54 -5.97
N VAL A 5 4.38 2.63 -6.60
CA VAL A 5 5.68 3.21 -6.25
C VAL A 5 5.47 4.68 -5.95
N THR A 6 5.55 4.94 -4.66
CA THR A 6 5.59 6.20 -3.96
C THR A 6 6.79 7.05 -4.39
N ARG A 7 6.56 8.36 -4.34
CA ARG A 7 7.30 9.45 -4.94
C ARG A 7 8.49 9.93 -4.10
N THR A 8 9.44 9.06 -3.75
CA THR A 8 10.54 9.45 -2.84
C THR A 8 11.95 9.02 -3.26
N THR A 9 12.22 8.77 -4.54
CA THR A 9 13.59 8.48 -5.02
C THR A 9 13.95 9.15 -6.34
N LEU A 10 13.70 10.45 -6.51
CA LEU A 10 14.39 11.26 -7.53
C LEU A 10 14.68 12.66 -6.99
N ARG A 11 15.54 12.73 -5.98
CA ARG A 11 16.15 13.99 -5.50
C ARG A 11 17.50 14.30 -6.18
N TYR A 12 17.85 13.54 -7.22
CA TYR A 12 19.02 13.77 -8.06
C TYR A 12 18.64 13.37 -9.48
N MET A 13 18.49 14.37 -10.36
CA MET A 13 18.75 14.36 -11.81
C MET A 13 18.05 15.59 -12.42
N THR A 14 18.43 16.79 -11.97
CA THR A 14 18.21 18.03 -12.73
C THR A 14 19.26 18.09 -13.84
N HIS A 15 19.06 17.31 -14.89
CA HIS A 15 19.52 17.66 -16.22
C HIS A 15 18.28 17.66 -17.09
N LEU A 16 17.63 18.82 -17.19
CA LEU A 16 16.64 19.06 -18.22
C LEU A 16 17.39 18.89 -19.56
N PRO A 17 17.06 17.88 -20.38
CA PRO A 17 17.63 17.77 -21.69
C PRO A 17 17.19 19.00 -22.51
N PRO A 18 17.95 19.42 -23.53
CA PRO A 18 17.52 20.51 -24.41
C PRO A 18 16.10 20.23 -24.92
N PRO A 19 15.23 21.25 -25.06
CA PRO A 19 13.80 21.07 -25.32
C PRO A 19 13.47 20.20 -26.54
N ALA A 20 14.38 20.10 -27.52
CA ALA A 20 14.24 19.20 -28.65
C ALA A 20 14.35 17.70 -28.29
N GLU A 21 15.14 17.33 -27.29
CA GLU A 21 15.25 15.96 -26.79
C GLU A 21 14.08 15.60 -25.88
N GLU A 22 13.58 16.54 -25.07
CA GLU A 22 12.38 16.36 -24.26
C GLU A 22 11.14 16.14 -25.14
N LEU A 23 11.00 16.92 -26.22
CA LEU A 23 9.90 16.77 -27.17
C LEU A 23 9.96 15.43 -27.91
N ARG A 24 11.16 14.95 -28.27
CA ARG A 24 11.35 13.61 -28.86
C ARG A 24 10.98 12.48 -27.90
N LEU A 25 11.29 12.63 -26.61
CA LEU A 25 10.90 11.65 -25.59
C LEU A 25 9.38 11.62 -25.40
N LEU A 26 8.74 12.80 -25.34
CA LEU A 26 7.29 12.91 -25.26
C LEU A 26 6.58 12.34 -26.48
N ASP A 27 7.08 12.63 -27.69
CA ASP A 27 6.52 12.07 -28.93
C ASP A 27 6.67 10.53 -28.97
N ALA A 28 7.78 9.99 -28.47
CA ALA A 28 7.99 8.55 -28.36
C ALA A 28 7.04 7.90 -27.34
N GLU A 29 6.81 8.55 -26.19
CA GLU A 29 5.83 8.08 -25.20
C GLU A 29 4.39 8.13 -25.74
N LEU A 30 4.01 9.21 -26.41
CA LEU A 30 2.70 9.33 -27.05
C LEU A 30 2.48 8.25 -28.11
N TRP A 31 3.49 7.99 -28.93
CA TRP A 31 3.44 6.92 -29.93
C TRP A 31 3.29 5.54 -29.30
N GLN A 32 4.00 5.26 -28.20
CA GLN A 32 3.86 4.01 -27.45
C GLN A 32 2.46 3.86 -26.83
N LEU A 33 1.87 4.94 -26.32
CA LEU A 33 0.51 4.93 -25.77
C LEU A 33 -0.53 4.64 -26.86
N ASP A 34 -0.38 5.23 -28.04
CA ASP A 34 -1.28 4.96 -29.17
C ASP A 34 -1.12 3.52 -29.72
N ALA A 35 0.10 3.00 -29.77
CA ALA A 35 0.35 1.60 -30.09
C ALA A 35 -0.31 0.66 -29.05
N ARG A 36 -0.24 1.01 -27.75
CA ARG A 36 -0.88 0.22 -26.70
C ARG A 36 -2.40 0.29 -26.76
N ARG A 37 -2.96 1.46 -27.07
CA ARG A 37 -4.40 1.66 -27.26
C ARG A 37 -4.92 0.82 -28.42
N SER A 38 -4.25 0.84 -29.57
CA SER A 38 -4.65 0.03 -30.74
C SER A 38 -4.62 -1.47 -30.44
N GLN A 39 -3.60 -1.94 -29.72
CA GLN A 39 -3.50 -3.35 -29.28
C GLN A 39 -4.67 -3.76 -28.37
N LEU A 40 -5.06 -2.90 -27.42
CA LEU A 40 -6.19 -3.16 -26.51
C LEU A 40 -7.53 -3.19 -27.26
N LEU A 41 -7.72 -2.30 -28.23
CA LEU A 41 -8.93 -2.29 -29.08
C LEU A 41 -9.01 -3.54 -29.96
N ALA A 42 -7.90 -3.97 -30.57
CA ALA A 42 -7.84 -5.21 -31.33
C ALA A 42 -8.18 -6.44 -30.46
N ARG A 43 -7.66 -6.48 -29.23
CA ARG A 43 -7.96 -7.56 -28.29
C ARG A 43 -9.41 -7.55 -27.82
N ARG A 44 -10.00 -6.38 -27.60
CA ARG A 44 -11.44 -6.23 -27.30
C ARG A 44 -12.29 -6.76 -28.46
N ALA A 45 -11.99 -6.36 -29.70
CA ALA A 45 -12.72 -6.81 -30.88
C ALA A 45 -12.64 -8.35 -31.03
N TRP A 46 -11.46 -8.92 -30.83
CA TRP A 46 -11.27 -10.37 -30.83
C TRP A 46 -12.09 -11.07 -29.73
N LEU A 47 -12.08 -10.54 -28.50
CA LEU A 47 -12.85 -11.10 -27.39
C LEU A 47 -14.36 -11.05 -27.64
N VAL A 48 -14.87 -9.96 -28.23
CA VAL A 48 -16.28 -9.84 -28.62
C VAL A 48 -16.64 -10.86 -29.70
N ALA A 49 -15.79 -11.07 -30.70
CA ALA A 49 -16.01 -12.08 -31.74
C ALA A 49 -15.97 -13.50 -31.18
N ALA A 50 -15.06 -13.79 -30.24
CA ALA A 50 -14.98 -15.10 -29.58
C ALA A 50 -16.23 -15.39 -28.72
N LEU A 51 -16.78 -14.38 -28.05
CA LEU A 51 -18.02 -14.49 -27.28
C LEU A 51 -19.25 -14.72 -28.18
N HIS A 52 -19.30 -14.10 -29.36
CA HIS A 52 -20.39 -14.36 -30.31
C HIS A 52 -20.32 -15.77 -30.92
N ARG A 53 -19.11 -16.34 -31.12
CA ARG A 53 -18.95 -17.72 -31.60
C ARG A 53 -19.32 -18.78 -30.56
N THR A 54 -19.35 -18.44 -29.28
CA THR A 54 -19.64 -19.37 -28.17
C THR A 54 -21.11 -19.38 -27.75
N GLN A 55 -21.97 -18.57 -28.37
CA GLN A 55 -23.42 -18.69 -28.21
C GLN A 55 -23.99 -19.74 -29.18
N PRO A 56 -24.58 -20.85 -28.69
CA PRO A 56 -25.30 -21.78 -29.55
C PRO A 56 -26.64 -21.15 -29.96
N SER A 57 -26.82 -20.90 -31.26
CA SER A 57 -28.09 -20.44 -31.82
C SER A 57 -29.04 -21.63 -32.01
N PRO A 58 -30.34 -21.53 -31.65
CA PRO A 58 -31.30 -22.60 -31.89
C PRO A 58 -31.63 -22.73 -33.39
N ALA A 59 -31.76 -23.98 -33.82
CA ALA A 59 -31.99 -24.40 -35.20
C ALA A 59 -33.30 -23.88 -35.81
N GLN A 60 -33.26 -23.51 -37.10
CA GLN A 60 -34.41 -23.64 -38.00
C GLN A 60 -33.95 -23.83 -39.46
N ALA A 61 -34.59 -24.79 -40.12
CA ALA A 61 -34.26 -25.38 -41.41
C ALA A 61 -34.90 -24.63 -42.60
N SER A 62 -34.22 -24.60 -43.75
CA SER A 62 -34.75 -24.81 -45.12
C SER A 62 -33.62 -24.72 -46.18
N PRO A 63 -33.69 -25.43 -47.33
CA PRO A 63 -32.57 -25.52 -48.29
C PRO A 63 -32.73 -24.66 -49.58
N GLN A 64 -31.58 -24.08 -50.02
CA GLN A 64 -31.16 -23.60 -51.37
C GLN A 64 -31.76 -22.31 -51.98
N PRO A 65 -31.09 -21.61 -52.96
CA PRO A 65 -29.83 -21.90 -53.71
C PRO A 65 -28.76 -20.76 -53.66
N PRO A 66 -27.58 -20.89 -54.32
CA PRO A 66 -26.40 -20.06 -54.04
C PRO A 66 -26.30 -18.78 -54.89
N HIS A 67 -25.40 -17.89 -54.45
CA HIS A 67 -24.89 -16.65 -55.07
C HIS A 67 -25.53 -15.34 -54.59
N THR A 68 -24.82 -14.65 -53.71
CA THR A 68 -24.57 -13.19 -53.79
C THR A 68 -23.34 -12.84 -52.96
N ALA A 69 -22.56 -11.90 -53.48
CA ALA A 69 -21.22 -11.48 -53.08
C ALA A 69 -21.05 -11.11 -51.58
N PRO A 70 -19.81 -11.11 -51.04
CA PRO A 70 -19.55 -10.66 -49.68
C PRO A 70 -20.00 -9.20 -49.50
N ALA A 71 -20.91 -8.98 -48.55
CA ALA A 71 -21.31 -7.64 -48.14
C ALA A 71 -20.07 -6.85 -47.65
N PRO A 72 -19.92 -5.57 -48.03
CA PRO A 72 -18.80 -4.77 -47.59
C PRO A 72 -18.82 -4.60 -46.05
N PRO A 73 -17.64 -4.49 -45.41
CA PRO A 73 -17.55 -4.29 -43.97
C PRO A 73 -18.28 -2.98 -43.59
N ARG A 74 -19.23 -3.09 -42.64
CA ARG A 74 -19.84 -1.92 -42.00
C ARG A 74 -18.74 -1.09 -41.36
N ALA A 75 -18.61 0.16 -41.80
CA ALA A 75 -17.75 1.16 -41.18
C ALA A 75 -18.29 1.49 -39.77
N GLU A 76 -17.52 1.15 -38.74
CA GLU A 76 -17.69 1.65 -37.38
C GLU A 76 -17.09 3.05 -37.25
N THR A 77 -17.73 4.04 -37.87
CA THR A 77 -17.65 5.44 -37.45
C THR A 77 -19.02 6.10 -37.60
N ALA A 78 -19.55 6.55 -36.48
CA ALA A 78 -20.91 7.04 -36.31
C ALA A 78 -21.16 8.35 -37.09
N ALA A 79 -21.66 8.21 -38.32
CA ALA A 79 -22.26 9.29 -39.11
C ALA A 79 -23.70 9.74 -38.71
N PRO A 80 -24.30 9.41 -37.54
CA PRO A 80 -25.45 10.17 -37.01
C PRO A 80 -25.08 11.20 -35.94
N SER A 81 -23.80 11.34 -35.53
CA SER A 81 -23.41 12.26 -34.45
C SER A 81 -23.32 13.72 -34.90
N VAL A 82 -22.84 14.00 -36.13
CA VAL A 82 -22.69 15.37 -36.64
C VAL A 82 -24.05 15.97 -37.02
N GLN A 83 -24.95 15.19 -37.60
CA GLN A 83 -26.30 15.66 -37.94
C GLN A 83 -27.13 15.92 -36.68
N ASN A 84 -27.06 15.04 -35.67
CA ASN A 84 -27.71 15.29 -34.37
C ASN A 84 -27.03 16.43 -33.60
N ALA A 85 -25.70 16.59 -33.69
CA ALA A 85 -25.00 17.72 -33.10
C ALA A 85 -25.38 19.03 -33.78
N LEU A 86 -25.45 19.09 -35.10
CA LEU A 86 -25.89 20.27 -35.85
C LEU A 86 -27.37 20.60 -35.62
N LEU A 87 -28.24 19.60 -35.47
CA LEU A 87 -29.65 19.81 -35.10
C LEU A 87 -29.82 20.30 -33.66
N VAL A 88 -29.07 19.75 -32.70
CA VAL A 88 -29.09 20.20 -31.31
C VAL A 88 -28.47 21.59 -31.17
N LEU A 89 -27.33 21.85 -31.82
CA LEU A 89 -26.68 23.16 -31.84
C LEU A 89 -27.58 24.20 -32.53
N GLY A 90 -28.25 23.82 -33.62
CA GLY A 90 -29.23 24.66 -34.30
C GLY A 90 -30.47 24.97 -33.44
N GLY A 91 -31.00 23.97 -32.71
CA GLY A 91 -32.09 24.18 -31.75
C GLY A 91 -31.67 25.03 -30.55
N VAL A 92 -30.45 24.86 -30.04
CA VAL A 92 -29.87 25.70 -28.98
C VAL A 92 -29.66 27.13 -29.47
N LEU A 93 -29.10 27.34 -30.67
CA LEU A 93 -28.93 28.68 -31.24
C LEU A 93 -30.26 29.37 -31.50
N LEU A 94 -31.28 28.65 -31.96
CA LEU A 94 -32.61 29.21 -32.20
C LEU A 94 -33.33 29.57 -30.89
N THR A 95 -33.22 28.73 -29.85
CA THR A 95 -33.73 29.04 -28.51
C THR A 95 -33.00 30.23 -27.88
N LEU A 96 -31.68 30.33 -28.07
CA LEU A 96 -30.88 31.47 -27.62
C LEU A 96 -31.24 32.75 -28.38
N ALA A 97 -31.47 32.66 -29.69
CA ALA A 97 -31.96 33.78 -30.51
C ALA A 97 -33.37 34.24 -30.07
N ALA A 98 -34.28 33.30 -29.77
CA ALA A 98 -35.60 33.61 -29.21
C ALA A 98 -35.50 34.24 -27.81
N ALA A 99 -34.58 33.76 -26.97
CA ALA A 99 -34.30 34.35 -25.65
C ALA A 99 -33.72 35.77 -25.76
N VAL A 100 -32.80 36.02 -26.70
CA VAL A 100 -32.25 37.36 -26.96
C VAL A 100 -33.32 38.28 -27.55
N PHE A 101 -34.15 37.79 -28.47
CA PHE A 101 -35.26 38.57 -29.04
C PHE A 101 -36.28 38.98 -27.95
N THR A 102 -36.58 38.09 -27.01
CA THR A 102 -37.44 38.39 -25.85
C THR A 102 -36.81 39.35 -24.83
N LEU A 103 -35.49 39.29 -24.64
CA LEU A 103 -34.75 40.16 -23.71
C LEU A 103 -34.38 41.53 -24.29
N VAL A 104 -34.17 41.68 -25.61
CA VAL A 104 -33.56 42.87 -26.23
C VAL A 104 -34.55 43.72 -27.03
N SER A 105 -35.65 43.16 -27.53
CA SER A 105 -36.63 43.91 -28.33
C SER A 105 -37.62 44.71 -27.47
N TRP A 106 -37.12 45.62 -26.64
CA TRP A 106 -37.92 46.38 -25.67
C TRP A 106 -38.44 47.74 -26.14
N GLY A 107 -38.05 48.23 -27.32
CA GLY A 107 -38.28 49.63 -27.71
C GLY A 107 -39.69 50.06 -28.20
N HIS A 108 -40.50 49.22 -28.85
CA HIS A 108 -41.65 49.74 -29.65
C HIS A 108 -42.96 48.93 -29.59
N MET A 109 -43.01 47.79 -28.90
CA MET A 109 -44.23 46.96 -28.80
C MET A 109 -44.71 46.90 -27.34
N GLY A 110 -46.00 47.16 -27.10
CA GLY A 110 -46.61 46.99 -25.79
C GLY A 110 -46.51 45.53 -25.29
N ILE A 111 -46.57 45.34 -23.97
CA ILE A 111 -46.45 44.05 -23.29
C ILE A 111 -47.41 42.98 -23.89
N ALA A 112 -48.65 43.37 -24.16
CA ALA A 112 -49.66 42.48 -24.74
C ALA A 112 -49.32 42.04 -26.18
N GLY A 113 -48.74 42.92 -27.00
CA GLY A 113 -48.35 42.59 -28.38
C GLY A 113 -47.21 41.59 -28.45
N ARG A 114 -46.25 41.68 -27.52
CA ARG A 114 -45.13 40.73 -27.43
C ARG A 114 -45.58 39.34 -26.96
N ALA A 115 -46.47 39.29 -25.95
CA ALA A 115 -47.04 38.04 -25.47
C ALA A 115 -47.88 37.33 -26.55
N LEU A 116 -48.64 38.07 -27.35
CA LEU A 116 -49.40 37.53 -28.48
C LEU A 116 -48.49 36.97 -29.58
N VAL A 117 -47.42 37.68 -29.93
CA VAL A 117 -46.46 37.21 -30.95
C VAL A 117 -45.71 35.97 -30.47
N LEU A 118 -45.23 35.96 -29.21
CA LEU A 118 -44.57 34.78 -28.65
C LEU A 118 -45.53 33.58 -28.60
N GLY A 119 -46.74 33.78 -28.07
CA GLY A 119 -47.76 32.74 -28.00
C GLY A 119 -48.16 32.20 -29.38
N ALA A 120 -48.27 33.05 -30.40
CA ALA A 120 -48.53 32.62 -31.78
C ALA A 120 -47.39 31.75 -32.34
N VAL A 121 -46.14 32.12 -32.08
CA VAL A 121 -44.96 31.34 -32.48
C VAL A 121 -44.89 30.01 -31.72
N THR A 122 -45.19 30.00 -30.42
CA THR A 122 -45.24 28.76 -29.61
C THR A 122 -46.33 27.81 -30.09
N VAL A 123 -47.53 28.32 -30.39
CA VAL A 123 -48.63 27.49 -30.94
C VAL A 123 -48.26 26.94 -32.33
N ALA A 124 -47.66 27.77 -33.20
CA ALA A 124 -47.21 27.32 -34.52
C ALA A 124 -46.13 26.23 -34.43
N THR A 125 -45.17 26.38 -33.52
CA THR A 125 -44.09 25.40 -33.30
C THR A 125 -44.59 24.11 -32.64
N LEU A 126 -45.59 24.17 -31.76
CA LEU A 126 -46.24 22.96 -31.20
C LEU A 126 -47.22 22.28 -32.18
N ALA A 127 -47.76 23.00 -33.17
CA ALA A 127 -48.63 22.42 -34.21
C ALA A 127 -47.82 21.75 -35.35
N ALA A 128 -46.64 22.26 -35.68
CA ALA A 128 -45.79 21.75 -36.77
C ALA A 128 -45.42 20.24 -36.66
N PRO A 129 -45.11 19.68 -35.48
CA PRO A 129 -44.86 18.25 -35.30
C PRO A 129 -45.99 17.35 -35.79
N VAL A 130 -47.26 17.79 -35.68
CA VAL A 130 -48.42 17.01 -36.17
C VAL A 130 -48.38 16.84 -37.69
N ALA A 131 -48.04 17.90 -38.42
CA ALA A 131 -47.92 17.86 -39.87
C ALA A 131 -46.66 17.07 -40.31
N LEU A 132 -45.56 17.19 -39.57
CA LEU A 132 -44.31 16.46 -39.83
C LEU A 132 -44.43 14.95 -39.59
N LEU A 133 -45.16 14.55 -38.54
CA LEU A 133 -45.45 13.14 -38.25
C LEU A 133 -46.36 12.52 -39.32
N LYS A 134 -47.34 13.25 -39.83
CA LYS A 134 -48.17 12.82 -40.99
C LYS A 134 -47.32 12.60 -42.26
N ARG A 135 -46.17 13.28 -42.38
CA ARG A 135 -45.21 13.15 -43.48
C ARG A 135 -44.08 12.13 -43.20
N GLY A 136 -44.11 11.43 -42.06
CA GLY A 136 -43.10 10.42 -41.70
C GLY A 136 -41.77 10.96 -41.14
N LEU A 137 -41.65 12.28 -40.94
CA LEU A 137 -40.40 12.95 -40.53
C LEU A 137 -40.25 13.01 -38.99
N ARG A 138 -39.96 11.87 -38.36
CA ARG A 138 -39.95 11.74 -36.88
C ARG A 138 -38.86 12.55 -36.17
N SER A 139 -37.62 12.52 -36.67
CA SER A 139 -36.48 13.19 -36.01
C SER A 139 -36.64 14.72 -35.96
N THR A 140 -37.05 15.32 -37.08
CA THR A 140 -37.37 16.76 -37.14
C THR A 140 -38.60 17.12 -36.34
N ALA A 141 -39.64 16.26 -36.30
CA ALA A 141 -40.78 16.47 -35.42
C ALA A 141 -40.38 16.49 -33.94
N GLU A 142 -39.44 15.64 -33.50
CA GLU A 142 -38.91 15.66 -32.12
C GLU A 142 -38.10 16.93 -31.83
N ALA A 143 -37.26 17.38 -32.76
CA ALA A 143 -36.49 18.62 -32.59
C ALA A 143 -37.41 19.85 -32.49
N VAL A 144 -38.41 19.94 -33.36
CA VAL A 144 -39.40 21.04 -33.35
C VAL A 144 -40.30 20.97 -32.12
N ALA A 145 -40.69 19.76 -31.67
CA ALA A 145 -41.41 19.60 -30.41
C ALA A 145 -40.56 20.03 -29.21
N GLY A 146 -39.27 19.68 -29.17
CA GLY A 146 -38.33 20.13 -28.14
C GLY A 146 -38.19 21.65 -28.08
N LEU A 147 -38.11 22.31 -29.25
CA LEU A 147 -38.15 23.76 -29.36
C LEU A 147 -39.46 24.35 -28.82
N GLY A 148 -40.61 23.77 -29.20
CA GLY A 148 -41.92 24.21 -28.72
C GLY A 148 -42.05 24.10 -27.19
N LEU A 149 -41.55 23.02 -26.58
CA LEU A 149 -41.51 22.88 -25.12
C LEU A 149 -40.63 23.95 -24.48
N ALA A 150 -39.44 24.23 -25.04
CA ALA A 150 -38.57 25.30 -24.55
C ALA A 150 -39.24 26.69 -24.64
N LEU A 151 -39.96 26.97 -25.72
CA LEU A 151 -40.72 28.20 -25.89
C LEU A 151 -41.83 28.33 -24.83
N THR A 152 -42.52 27.24 -24.45
CA THR A 152 -43.51 27.31 -23.36
C THR A 152 -42.91 27.67 -22.00
N VAL A 153 -41.64 27.32 -21.74
CA VAL A 153 -40.92 27.79 -20.52
C VAL A 153 -40.65 29.30 -20.61
N LEU A 154 -40.25 29.77 -21.80
CA LEU A 154 -40.01 31.18 -22.05
C LEU A 154 -41.31 32.00 -21.96
N ASP A 155 -42.43 31.47 -22.45
CA ASP A 155 -43.77 32.06 -22.30
C ASP A 155 -44.14 32.19 -20.82
N ALA A 156 -43.88 31.17 -20.01
CA ALA A 156 -44.14 31.23 -18.57
C ALA A 156 -43.30 32.31 -17.88
N TYR A 157 -42.03 32.47 -18.24
CA TYR A 157 -41.17 33.55 -17.73
C TYR A 157 -41.64 34.93 -18.19
N ALA A 158 -41.96 35.08 -19.49
CA ALA A 158 -42.46 36.34 -20.05
C ALA A 158 -43.78 36.77 -19.39
N LEU A 159 -44.68 35.83 -19.12
CA LEU A 159 -45.93 36.09 -18.41
C LEU A 159 -45.68 36.61 -16.98
N HIS A 160 -44.71 36.04 -16.26
CA HIS A 160 -44.32 36.51 -14.94
C HIS A 160 -43.77 37.94 -14.98
N ALA A 161 -42.77 38.16 -15.84
CA ALA A 161 -42.07 39.42 -15.95
C ALA A 161 -42.97 40.58 -16.41
N ALA A 162 -43.98 40.28 -17.24
CA ALA A 162 -44.76 41.30 -17.91
C ALA A 162 -46.16 41.52 -17.32
N ALA A 163 -46.82 40.48 -16.79
CA ALA A 163 -48.20 40.57 -16.30
C ALA A 163 -48.33 40.37 -14.78
N LEU A 164 -47.37 39.69 -14.14
CA LEU A 164 -47.43 39.33 -12.72
C LEU A 164 -46.16 39.71 -11.91
N PRO A 165 -45.54 40.90 -12.11
CA PRO A 165 -44.27 41.25 -11.47
C PRO A 165 -44.37 41.37 -9.94
N GLY A 166 -45.57 41.56 -9.39
CA GLY A 166 -45.82 41.62 -7.95
C GLY A 166 -45.97 40.27 -7.25
N THR A 167 -45.95 39.15 -8.00
CA THR A 167 -46.03 37.81 -7.42
C THR A 167 -44.64 37.29 -7.04
N GLY A 168 -44.51 36.54 -5.95
CA GLY A 168 -43.23 35.95 -5.55
C GLY A 168 -42.72 34.98 -6.62
N GLY A 169 -41.52 35.23 -7.15
CA GLY A 169 -40.98 34.49 -8.30
C GLY A 169 -40.85 32.98 -8.09
N THR A 170 -40.54 32.54 -6.87
CA THR A 170 -40.46 31.12 -6.50
C THR A 170 -41.84 30.44 -6.49
N GLY A 171 -42.86 31.12 -5.95
CA GLY A 171 -44.24 30.63 -5.91
C GLY A 171 -44.86 30.56 -7.31
N TYR A 172 -44.59 31.57 -8.14
CA TYR A 172 -44.98 31.54 -9.55
C TYR A 172 -44.29 30.38 -10.30
N ALA A 173 -42.98 30.18 -10.09
CA ALA A 173 -42.24 29.08 -10.73
C ALA A 173 -42.77 27.69 -10.31
N ALA A 174 -43.20 27.51 -9.05
CA ALA A 174 -43.85 26.29 -8.58
C ALA A 174 -45.14 26.00 -9.34
N ALA A 175 -46.02 27.00 -9.49
CA ALA A 175 -47.27 26.88 -10.24
C ALA A 175 -47.01 26.67 -11.74
N ALA A 176 -46.08 27.43 -12.32
CA ALA A 176 -45.73 27.35 -13.74
C ALA A 176 -45.17 25.97 -14.11
N THR A 177 -44.27 25.40 -13.31
CA THR A 177 -43.72 24.06 -13.54
C THR A 177 -44.79 22.96 -13.42
N ALA A 178 -45.76 23.11 -12.52
CA ALA A 178 -46.90 22.19 -12.42
C ALA A 178 -47.82 22.27 -13.66
N VAL A 179 -48.13 23.49 -14.12
CA VAL A 179 -48.93 23.72 -15.33
C VAL A 179 -48.21 23.20 -16.58
N LEU A 180 -46.90 23.45 -16.71
CA LEU A 180 -46.09 22.93 -17.82
C LEU A 180 -46.02 21.41 -17.79
N ALA A 181 -45.83 20.78 -16.63
CA ALA A 181 -45.88 19.33 -16.51
C ALA A 181 -47.23 18.76 -17.00
N ALA A 182 -48.35 19.35 -16.57
CA ALA A 182 -49.68 18.95 -17.02
C ALA A 182 -49.87 19.17 -18.54
N ALA A 183 -49.47 20.33 -19.07
CA ALA A 183 -49.58 20.64 -20.49
C ALA A 183 -48.73 19.70 -21.36
N TRP A 184 -47.50 19.40 -20.93
CA TRP A 184 -46.59 18.51 -21.66
C TRP A 184 -47.03 17.05 -21.58
N THR A 185 -47.59 16.59 -20.45
CA THR A 185 -48.22 15.26 -20.37
C THR A 185 -49.42 15.16 -21.31
N ALA A 186 -50.33 16.14 -21.32
CA ALA A 186 -51.46 16.19 -22.23
C ALA A 186 -51.00 16.18 -23.70
N TYR A 187 -49.98 16.99 -24.03
CA TYR A 187 -49.40 17.03 -25.37
C TYR A 187 -48.75 15.71 -25.80
N GLY A 188 -48.08 15.00 -24.89
CA GLY A 188 -47.49 13.68 -25.17
C GLY A 188 -48.51 12.54 -25.29
N LEU A 189 -49.71 12.70 -24.72
CA LEU A 189 -50.78 11.69 -24.74
C LEU A 189 -51.78 11.88 -25.89
N LEU A 190 -51.78 13.03 -26.56
CA LEU A 190 -52.63 13.30 -27.72
C LEU A 190 -52.38 12.27 -28.85
N PRO A 191 -53.43 11.72 -29.49
CA PRO A 191 -53.27 10.68 -30.54
C PRO A 191 -52.38 11.11 -31.72
N ALA A 192 -52.36 12.41 -32.01
CA ALA A 192 -51.60 12.99 -33.12
C ALA A 192 -50.08 13.11 -32.84
N THR A 193 -49.67 13.08 -31.57
CA THR A 193 -48.31 13.39 -31.10
C THR A 193 -47.73 12.30 -30.21
N SER A 194 -48.49 11.24 -29.92
CA SER A 194 -48.07 10.06 -29.14
C SER A 194 -46.85 9.31 -29.71
N ALA A 195 -46.49 9.56 -30.97
CA ALA A 195 -45.28 9.05 -31.60
C ALA A 195 -43.99 9.78 -31.15
N LEU A 196 -44.11 10.95 -30.48
CA LEU A 196 -42.97 11.72 -29.96
C LEU A 196 -42.47 11.12 -28.65
N ARG A 197 -41.15 10.93 -28.51
CA ARG A 197 -40.56 10.34 -27.29
C ARG A 197 -40.16 11.35 -26.23
N LEU A 198 -40.01 12.62 -26.61
CA LEU A 198 -39.45 13.70 -25.78
C LEU A 198 -40.45 14.38 -24.81
N PRO A 199 -41.75 14.57 -25.13
CA PRO A 199 -42.67 15.31 -24.26
C PRO A 199 -42.89 14.68 -22.87
N LEU A 200 -43.07 13.37 -22.80
CA LEU A 200 -43.36 12.67 -21.52
C LEU A 200 -42.16 12.68 -20.54
N PRO A 201 -40.90 12.42 -20.97
CA PRO A 201 -39.73 12.61 -20.11
C PRO A 201 -39.57 14.05 -19.60
N CYS A 202 -39.81 15.06 -20.45
CA CYS A 202 -39.74 16.48 -20.06
C CYS A 202 -40.85 16.84 -19.07
N ALA A 203 -42.07 16.31 -19.27
CA ALA A 203 -43.18 16.52 -18.34
C ALA A 203 -42.88 15.97 -16.95
N LEU A 204 -42.26 14.79 -16.88
CA LEU A 204 -41.85 14.18 -15.61
C LEU A 204 -40.72 14.98 -14.94
N ALA A 205 -39.76 15.50 -15.71
CA ALA A 205 -38.73 16.39 -15.17
C ALA A 205 -39.32 17.70 -14.62
N ALA A 206 -40.28 18.31 -15.33
CA ALA A 206 -40.99 19.49 -14.84
C ALA A 206 -41.79 19.20 -13.56
N ALA A 207 -42.37 18.00 -13.44
CA ALA A 207 -43.14 17.58 -12.26
C ALA A 207 -42.31 17.41 -10.97
N GLN A 208 -40.97 17.43 -11.04
CA GLN A 208 -40.10 17.32 -9.86
C GLN A 208 -39.96 18.62 -9.06
N PHE A 209 -40.21 19.77 -9.69
CA PHE A 209 -39.97 21.09 -9.11
C PHE A 209 -41.12 21.68 -8.26
N PRO A 210 -42.41 21.42 -8.51
CA PRO A 210 -43.52 22.11 -7.83
C PRO A 210 -43.48 22.02 -6.31
N LEU A 211 -43.22 20.83 -5.75
CA LEU A 211 -43.18 20.64 -4.30
C LEU A 211 -41.98 21.35 -3.65
N LEU A 212 -40.81 21.30 -4.29
CA LEU A 212 -39.61 21.98 -3.80
C LEU A 212 -39.77 23.51 -3.88
N LEU A 213 -40.17 24.03 -5.04
CA LEU A 213 -40.36 25.46 -5.24
C LEU A 213 -41.49 26.01 -4.38
N GLY A 214 -42.57 25.23 -4.18
CA GLY A 214 -43.67 25.58 -3.29
C GLY A 214 -43.23 25.67 -1.82
N ALA A 215 -42.40 24.72 -1.36
CA ALA A 215 -41.83 24.78 0.00
C ALA A 215 -40.93 26.02 0.18
N LEU A 216 -40.10 26.35 -0.83
CA LEU A 216 -39.26 27.54 -0.80
C LEU A 216 -40.07 28.84 -0.87
N ALA A 217 -41.17 28.86 -1.62
CA ALA A 217 -42.06 30.02 -1.71
C ALA A 217 -42.81 30.31 -0.40
N ALA A 218 -43.09 29.27 0.38
CA ALA A 218 -43.72 29.39 1.70
C ALA A 218 -42.71 29.71 2.83
N ASP A 219 -41.44 29.98 2.50
CA ASP A 219 -40.32 30.14 3.45
C ASP A 219 -40.26 28.97 4.46
N ALA A 220 -40.53 27.76 3.96
CA ALA A 220 -40.66 26.60 4.81
C ALA A 220 -39.29 26.17 5.36
N GLY A 221 -39.26 25.80 6.64
CA GLY A 221 -38.04 25.33 7.29
C GLY A 221 -37.43 24.08 6.62
N PRO A 222 -36.16 23.75 6.94
CA PRO A 222 -35.40 22.72 6.24
C PRO A 222 -36.04 21.32 6.31
N PHE A 223 -36.80 21.01 7.36
CA PHE A 223 -37.56 19.76 7.46
C PHE A 223 -38.62 19.61 6.35
N VAL A 224 -39.34 20.69 6.03
CA VAL A 224 -40.41 20.67 5.01
C VAL A 224 -39.81 20.59 3.61
N VAL A 225 -38.71 21.31 3.36
CA VAL A 225 -37.96 21.22 2.10
C VAL A 225 -37.44 19.78 1.88
N THR A 226 -36.90 19.16 2.92
CA THR A 226 -36.42 17.77 2.86
C THR A 226 -37.57 16.79 2.65
N ALA A 227 -38.72 17.02 3.30
CA ALA A 227 -39.94 16.23 3.08
C ALA A 227 -40.42 16.34 1.63
N ALA A 228 -40.44 17.55 1.06
CA ALA A 228 -40.82 17.78 -0.33
C ALA A 228 -39.94 16.98 -1.31
N LEU A 229 -38.61 16.99 -1.11
CA LEU A 229 -37.69 16.18 -1.91
C LEU A 229 -37.98 14.67 -1.80
N LEU A 230 -38.19 14.15 -0.58
CA LEU A 230 -38.48 12.73 -0.37
C LEU A 230 -39.84 12.31 -0.94
N VAL A 231 -40.86 13.17 -0.84
CA VAL A 231 -42.17 12.93 -1.45
C VAL A 231 -42.05 12.89 -2.97
N THR A 232 -41.35 13.84 -3.58
CA THR A 232 -41.07 13.84 -5.03
C THR A 232 -40.34 12.55 -5.44
N ALA A 233 -39.30 12.15 -4.70
CA ALA A 233 -38.59 10.91 -4.97
C ALA A 233 -39.46 9.65 -4.81
N GLY A 234 -40.40 9.67 -3.86
CA GLY A 234 -41.40 8.63 -3.67
C GLY A 234 -42.37 8.52 -4.85
N LEU A 235 -42.83 9.66 -5.39
CA LEU A 235 -43.66 9.72 -6.59
C LEU A 235 -42.91 9.18 -7.82
N ASP A 236 -41.65 9.57 -7.99
CA ASP A 236 -40.79 9.04 -9.05
C ASP A 236 -40.58 7.53 -8.90
N ALA A 237 -40.35 7.03 -7.68
CA ALA A 237 -40.24 5.61 -7.40
C ALA A 237 -41.53 4.83 -7.73
N VAL A 238 -42.70 5.41 -7.48
CA VAL A 238 -44.00 4.85 -7.89
C VAL A 238 -44.12 4.85 -9.42
N ALA A 239 -43.73 5.94 -10.09
CA ALA A 239 -43.71 6.04 -11.55
C ALA A 239 -42.80 4.97 -12.19
N VAL A 240 -41.64 4.66 -11.60
CA VAL A 240 -40.74 3.59 -12.07
C VAL A 240 -41.42 2.22 -12.07
N VAL A 241 -42.33 1.96 -11.11
CA VAL A 241 -43.06 0.69 -11.00
C VAL A 241 -44.24 0.64 -11.97
N LEU A 242 -44.94 1.76 -12.16
CA LEU A 242 -46.14 1.83 -13.00
C LEU A 242 -45.83 1.94 -14.51
N LEU A 243 -44.69 2.54 -14.87
CA LEU A 243 -44.37 2.84 -16.26
C LEU A 243 -43.60 1.71 -16.97
N PRO A 244 -43.90 1.44 -18.25
CA PRO A 244 -43.16 0.46 -19.05
C PRO A 244 -41.70 0.90 -19.28
N ALA A 245 -40.85 -0.05 -19.66
CA ALA A 245 -39.45 0.24 -19.99
C ALA A 245 -39.36 1.24 -21.16
N GLY A 246 -38.72 2.38 -20.94
CA GLY A 246 -38.61 3.47 -21.91
C GLY A 246 -37.99 4.73 -21.32
N ALA A 247 -37.89 5.79 -22.13
CA ALA A 247 -37.25 7.05 -21.74
C ALA A 247 -37.86 7.69 -20.48
N VAL A 248 -39.19 7.60 -20.32
CA VAL A 248 -39.91 8.14 -19.15
C VAL A 248 -39.53 7.41 -17.85
N ARG A 249 -39.30 6.10 -17.93
CA ARG A 249 -38.84 5.33 -16.77
C ARG A 249 -37.39 5.68 -16.42
N VAL A 250 -36.55 6.01 -17.41
CA VAL A 250 -35.17 6.48 -17.15
C VAL A 250 -35.19 7.81 -16.42
N THR A 251 -36.01 8.77 -16.85
CA THR A 251 -36.13 10.06 -16.13
C THR A 251 -36.69 9.89 -14.73
N ALA A 252 -37.65 9.00 -14.51
CA ALA A 252 -38.15 8.68 -13.18
C ALA A 252 -37.08 8.02 -12.29
N VAL A 253 -36.23 7.14 -12.84
CA VAL A 253 -35.09 6.56 -12.10
C VAL A 253 -34.07 7.64 -11.73
N VAL A 254 -33.69 8.49 -12.68
CA VAL A 254 -32.74 9.59 -12.45
C VAL A 254 -33.29 10.57 -11.41
N GLY A 255 -34.59 10.89 -11.49
CA GLY A 255 -35.32 11.69 -10.51
C GLY A 255 -35.32 11.08 -9.12
N ALA A 256 -35.77 9.83 -8.99
CA ALA A 256 -35.82 9.12 -7.72
C ALA A 256 -34.45 9.06 -7.03
N TYR A 257 -33.37 8.80 -7.75
CA TYR A 257 -32.02 8.77 -7.17
C TYR A 257 -31.45 10.17 -6.91
N GLY A 258 -31.65 11.13 -7.83
CA GLY A 258 -31.14 12.49 -7.68
C GLY A 258 -31.82 13.25 -6.56
N VAL A 259 -33.16 13.37 -6.64
CA VAL A 259 -33.98 14.05 -5.64
C VAL A 259 -33.98 13.28 -4.33
N GLY A 260 -34.09 11.94 -4.39
CA GLY A 260 -34.05 11.10 -3.19
C GLY A 260 -32.70 11.12 -2.49
N GLY A 261 -31.60 11.17 -3.24
CA GLY A 261 -30.25 11.32 -2.70
C GLY A 261 -30.09 12.64 -1.93
N TRP A 262 -30.55 13.76 -2.51
CA TRP A 262 -30.57 15.05 -1.81
C TRP A 262 -31.48 15.06 -0.59
N GLY A 263 -32.68 14.46 -0.67
CA GLY A 263 -33.59 14.33 0.46
C GLY A 263 -32.99 13.49 1.60
N VAL A 264 -32.32 12.38 1.30
CA VAL A 264 -31.62 11.55 2.29
C VAL A 264 -30.45 12.30 2.92
N ALA A 265 -29.65 13.01 2.12
CA ALA A 265 -28.55 13.82 2.63
C ALA A 265 -29.04 14.93 3.56
N GLY A 266 -30.11 15.63 3.18
CA GLY A 266 -30.76 16.64 4.02
C GLY A 266 -31.30 16.05 5.33
N ALA A 267 -31.97 14.90 5.28
CA ALA A 267 -32.50 14.23 6.47
C ALA A 267 -31.37 13.74 7.40
N GLY A 268 -30.27 13.24 6.83
CA GLY A 268 -29.07 12.86 7.57
C GLY A 268 -28.39 14.05 8.24
N TRP A 269 -28.25 15.17 7.52
CA TRP A 269 -27.73 16.42 8.07
C TRP A 269 -28.57 16.92 9.25
N LEU A 270 -29.89 16.99 9.07
CA LEU A 270 -30.83 17.39 10.14
C LEU A 270 -30.78 16.47 11.36
N SER A 271 -30.52 15.16 11.16
CA SER A 271 -30.35 14.21 12.26
C SER A 271 -29.04 14.46 13.04
N LEU A 272 -27.96 14.84 12.35
CA LEU A 272 -26.66 15.12 12.96
C LEU A 272 -26.61 16.47 13.68
N THR A 273 -27.35 17.46 13.20
CA THR A 273 -27.43 18.81 13.78
C THR A 273 -28.63 19.02 14.70
N ALA A 274 -29.39 17.97 15.02
CA ALA A 274 -30.54 18.09 15.92
C ALA A 274 -30.07 18.38 17.36
N ASP A 275 -30.50 19.52 17.90
CA ASP A 275 -30.17 19.98 19.25
C ASP A 275 -31.08 19.38 20.34
N GLY A 276 -32.19 18.75 19.96
CA GLY A 276 -33.17 18.18 20.89
C GLY A 276 -33.94 16.97 20.35
N PRO A 277 -34.67 16.25 21.22
CA PRO A 277 -35.37 15.01 20.87
C PRO A 277 -36.50 15.21 19.86
N VAL A 278 -37.16 16.37 19.88
CA VAL A 278 -38.22 16.72 18.93
C VAL A 278 -37.64 16.83 17.52
N ASP A 279 -36.56 17.57 17.34
CA ASP A 279 -35.94 17.75 16.02
C ASP A 279 -35.27 16.46 15.51
N ALA A 280 -34.66 15.68 16.41
CA ALA A 280 -34.16 14.35 16.09
C ALA A 280 -35.28 13.40 15.65
N SER A 281 -36.47 13.46 16.29
CA SER A 281 -37.63 12.66 15.90
C SER A 281 -38.18 13.05 14.52
N ARG A 282 -38.19 14.35 14.21
CA ARG A 282 -38.60 14.88 12.89
C ARG A 282 -37.62 14.43 11.80
N ALA A 283 -36.31 14.56 12.04
CA ALA A 283 -35.28 14.07 11.12
C ALA A 283 -35.36 12.53 10.95
N GLY A 284 -35.59 11.81 12.05
CA GLY A 284 -35.81 10.37 12.05
C GLY A 284 -37.02 9.96 11.22
N ALA A 285 -38.14 10.70 11.30
CA ALA A 285 -39.32 10.44 10.48
C ALA A 285 -39.02 10.60 8.97
N LEU A 286 -38.21 11.59 8.59
CA LEU A 286 -37.76 11.77 7.20
C LEU A 286 -36.87 10.61 6.73
N LEU A 287 -35.93 10.16 7.56
CA LEU A 287 -35.09 8.99 7.25
C LEU A 287 -35.92 7.69 7.15
N LEU A 288 -36.94 7.53 7.99
CA LEU A 288 -37.89 6.41 7.91
C LEU A 288 -38.76 6.48 6.64
N LEU A 289 -39.17 7.68 6.22
CA LEU A 289 -39.87 7.88 4.94
C LEU A 289 -38.98 7.45 3.77
N ALA A 290 -37.72 7.86 3.76
CA ALA A 290 -36.75 7.44 2.75
C ALA A 290 -36.53 5.91 2.77
N ALA A 291 -36.46 5.30 3.95
CA ALA A 291 -36.35 3.84 4.10
C ALA A 291 -37.60 3.13 3.56
N ALA A 292 -38.80 3.66 3.80
CA ALA A 292 -40.05 3.11 3.29
C ALA A 292 -40.11 3.15 1.76
N ILE A 293 -39.65 4.25 1.15
CA ILE A 293 -39.52 4.38 -0.32
C ILE A 293 -38.56 3.31 -0.85
N ALA A 294 -37.36 3.19 -0.27
CA ALA A 294 -36.37 2.20 -0.69
C ALA A 294 -36.88 0.74 -0.57
N VAL A 295 -37.58 0.39 0.53
CA VAL A 295 -38.20 -0.93 0.70
C VAL A 295 -39.32 -1.17 -0.31
N GLY A 296 -40.16 -0.15 -0.57
CA GLY A 296 -41.22 -0.21 -1.57
C GLY A 296 -40.67 -0.46 -2.98
N SER A 297 -39.61 0.26 -3.35
CA SER A 297 -38.89 0.09 -4.62
C SER A 297 -38.20 -1.27 -4.70
N ALA A 298 -37.59 -1.76 -3.61
CA ALA A 298 -36.92 -3.06 -3.58
C ALA A 298 -37.89 -4.23 -3.77
N ARG A 299 -39.13 -4.11 -3.26
CA ARG A 299 -40.17 -5.15 -3.38
C ARG A 299 -40.80 -5.22 -4.77
N ARG A 300 -40.86 -4.10 -5.48
CA ARG A 300 -41.56 -3.99 -6.78
C ARG A 300 -40.62 -3.83 -7.98
N GLY A 301 -39.33 -3.61 -7.76
CA GLY A 301 -38.34 -3.37 -8.81
C GLY A 301 -37.83 -4.64 -9.50
N PRO A 302 -37.45 -4.57 -10.79
CA PRO A 302 -36.90 -5.71 -11.51
C PRO A 302 -35.42 -5.95 -11.15
N GLY A 303 -35.11 -7.15 -10.64
CA GLY A 303 -33.74 -7.66 -10.51
C GLY A 303 -33.19 -7.74 -9.08
N VAL A 304 -32.53 -8.85 -8.78
CA VAL A 304 -32.01 -9.20 -7.44
C VAL A 304 -30.93 -8.22 -6.95
N GLY A 305 -30.08 -7.71 -7.84
CA GLY A 305 -28.96 -6.81 -7.48
C GLY A 305 -29.41 -5.41 -7.03
N HIS A 306 -30.39 -4.82 -7.74
CA HIS A 306 -30.97 -3.52 -7.37
C HIS A 306 -31.74 -3.61 -6.05
N ALA A 307 -32.50 -4.70 -5.85
CA ALA A 307 -33.21 -4.95 -4.60
C ALA A 307 -32.26 -5.11 -3.40
N LEU A 308 -31.07 -5.72 -3.59
CA LEU A 308 -30.06 -5.83 -2.55
C LEU A 308 -29.51 -4.44 -2.14
N GLY A 309 -29.15 -3.61 -3.13
CA GLY A 309 -28.66 -2.25 -2.87
C GLY A 309 -29.66 -1.40 -2.09
N LEU A 310 -30.93 -1.42 -2.53
CA LEU A 310 -32.03 -0.70 -1.86
C LEU A 310 -32.35 -1.25 -0.46
N ALA A 311 -32.18 -2.56 -0.24
CA ALA A 311 -32.34 -3.15 1.08
C ALA A 311 -31.22 -2.74 2.05
N ILE A 312 -29.98 -2.62 1.55
CA ILE A 312 -28.85 -2.12 2.35
C ILE A 312 -29.09 -0.65 2.72
N THR A 313 -29.46 0.20 1.76
CA THR A 313 -29.73 1.62 2.02
C THR A 313 -30.89 1.79 2.99
N ALA A 314 -31.99 1.04 2.83
CA ALA A 314 -33.10 1.06 3.77
C ALA A 314 -32.67 0.69 5.21
N GLY A 315 -31.84 -0.36 5.37
CA GLY A 315 -31.31 -0.73 6.68
C GLY A 315 -30.48 0.38 7.32
N LEU A 316 -29.57 1.00 6.55
CA LEU A 316 -28.74 2.11 7.04
C LEU A 316 -29.58 3.34 7.41
N LEU A 317 -30.63 3.66 6.64
CA LEU A 317 -31.55 4.75 6.93
C LEU A 317 -32.33 4.51 8.23
N VAL A 318 -32.79 3.27 8.47
CA VAL A 318 -33.44 2.91 9.75
C VAL A 318 -32.49 3.05 10.92
N VAL A 319 -31.22 2.64 10.77
CA VAL A 319 -30.20 2.84 11.81
C VAL A 319 -29.95 4.32 12.07
N GLY A 320 -29.80 5.13 11.02
CA GLY A 320 -29.62 6.57 11.15
C GLY A 320 -30.81 7.27 11.80
N ALA A 321 -32.04 6.82 11.49
CA ALA A 321 -33.26 7.38 12.07
C ALA A 321 -33.36 7.09 13.57
N LEU A 322 -33.37 5.80 13.95
CA LEU A 322 -33.56 5.40 15.34
C LEU A 322 -32.32 5.71 16.19
N GLY A 323 -31.13 5.59 15.62
CA GLY A 323 -29.87 5.96 16.26
C GLY A 323 -29.74 7.45 16.50
N GLY A 324 -30.18 8.30 15.55
CA GLY A 324 -30.22 9.76 15.71
C GLY A 324 -31.18 10.20 16.82
N VAL A 325 -32.38 9.59 16.89
CA VAL A 325 -33.33 9.82 17.98
C VAL A 325 -32.73 9.38 19.32
N ALA A 326 -32.16 8.18 19.39
CA ALA A 326 -31.53 7.70 20.63
C ALA A 326 -30.36 8.58 21.07
N ARG A 327 -29.57 9.11 20.12
CA ARG A 327 -28.45 10.02 20.39
C ARG A 327 -28.91 11.30 21.10
N SER A 328 -30.07 11.84 20.73
CA SER A 328 -30.56 13.12 21.29
C SER A 328 -30.88 13.07 22.79
N GLY A 329 -31.21 11.88 23.32
CA GLY A 329 -31.51 11.69 24.75
C GLY A 329 -30.35 11.15 25.58
N LEU A 330 -29.22 10.84 24.95
CA LEU A 330 -28.06 10.20 25.61
C LEU A 330 -26.86 11.15 25.64
N PRO A 331 -25.96 11.02 26.64
CA PRO A 331 -24.69 11.73 26.63
C PRO A 331 -23.89 11.40 25.35
N SER A 332 -23.15 12.37 24.81
CA SER A 332 -22.44 12.27 23.51
C SER A 332 -21.57 11.01 23.36
N GLN A 333 -20.99 10.52 24.46
CA GLN A 333 -20.18 9.31 24.49
C GLN A 333 -20.96 8.01 24.14
N TRP A 334 -22.29 8.00 24.31
CA TRP A 334 -23.16 6.86 24.00
C TRP A 334 -23.73 6.89 22.57
N ALA A 335 -23.38 7.91 21.78
CA ALA A 335 -23.89 8.06 20.42
C ALA A 335 -23.61 6.83 19.54
N VAL A 336 -22.36 6.35 19.50
CA VAL A 336 -21.96 5.20 18.68
C VAL A 336 -22.55 3.88 19.21
N PRO A 337 -22.50 3.56 20.52
CA PRO A 337 -23.21 2.41 21.08
C PRO A 337 -24.72 2.39 20.77
N ALA A 338 -25.40 3.54 20.80
CA ALA A 338 -26.83 3.62 20.48
C ALA A 338 -27.13 3.19 19.03
N HIS A 339 -26.35 3.68 18.06
CA HIS A 339 -26.47 3.26 16.65
C HIS A 339 -26.12 1.77 16.47
N LEU A 340 -25.13 1.27 17.22
CA LEU A 340 -24.76 -0.14 17.21
C LEU A 340 -25.91 -1.04 17.69
N VAL A 341 -26.59 -0.69 18.79
CA VAL A 341 -27.73 -1.46 19.29
C VAL A 341 -28.84 -1.56 18.24
N VAL A 342 -29.16 -0.45 17.56
CA VAL A 342 -30.14 -0.45 16.46
C VAL A 342 -29.65 -1.32 15.29
N GLY A 343 -28.37 -1.21 14.91
CA GLY A 343 -27.76 -2.05 13.89
C GLY A 343 -27.83 -3.55 14.21
N ILE A 344 -27.60 -3.93 15.47
CA ILE A 344 -27.75 -5.31 15.96
C ILE A 344 -29.21 -5.75 15.92
N ALA A 345 -30.15 -4.87 16.29
CA ALA A 345 -31.58 -5.15 16.24
C ALA A 345 -32.08 -5.47 14.82
N LEU A 346 -31.44 -4.93 13.76
CA LEU A 346 -31.75 -5.32 12.38
C LEU A 346 -31.55 -6.82 12.10
N LEU A 347 -30.67 -7.50 12.83
CA LEU A 347 -30.51 -8.96 12.69
C LEU A 347 -31.74 -9.74 13.15
N ALA A 348 -32.60 -9.17 14.00
CA ALA A 348 -33.88 -9.78 14.34
C ALA A 348 -34.82 -9.83 13.11
N ALA A 349 -34.78 -8.80 12.25
CA ALA A 349 -35.57 -8.77 11.02
C ALA A 349 -35.14 -9.86 10.02
N VAL A 350 -33.88 -10.31 10.05
CA VAL A 350 -33.38 -11.42 9.22
C VAL A 350 -34.06 -12.75 9.56
N ARG A 351 -34.62 -12.89 10.77
CA ARG A 351 -35.37 -14.08 11.22
C ARG A 351 -36.82 -14.10 10.75
N VAL A 352 -37.30 -13.02 10.14
CA VAL A 352 -38.68 -12.94 9.63
C VAL A 352 -38.73 -13.63 8.25
N GLU A 353 -39.23 -14.86 8.20
CA GLU A 353 -39.32 -15.67 6.97
C GLU A 353 -40.22 -15.06 5.89
N ARG A 354 -41.13 -14.15 6.27
CA ARG A 354 -42.02 -13.43 5.34
C ARG A 354 -41.29 -12.42 4.45
N LEU A 355 -40.01 -12.11 4.71
CA LEU A 355 -39.25 -11.15 3.92
C LEU A 355 -38.51 -11.82 2.75
N PRO A 356 -38.48 -11.21 1.56
CA PRO A 356 -37.69 -11.70 0.44
C PRO A 356 -36.20 -11.87 0.80
N GLU A 357 -35.57 -12.90 0.23
CA GLU A 357 -34.17 -13.25 0.50
C GLU A 357 -33.19 -12.08 0.25
N ALA A 358 -33.42 -11.29 -0.81
CA ALA A 358 -32.62 -10.10 -1.10
C ALA A 358 -32.71 -9.04 0.01
N MET A 359 -33.89 -8.87 0.61
CA MET A 359 -34.12 -7.94 1.72
C MET A 359 -33.43 -8.43 3.00
N ARG A 360 -33.54 -9.73 3.31
CA ARG A 360 -32.86 -10.33 4.46
C ARG A 360 -31.34 -10.20 4.35
N ARG A 361 -30.77 -10.47 3.17
CA ARG A 361 -29.33 -10.27 2.92
C ARG A 361 -28.93 -8.79 2.99
N GLY A 362 -29.73 -7.88 2.45
CA GLY A 362 -29.44 -6.45 2.50
C GLY A 362 -29.43 -5.90 3.92
N LEU A 363 -30.41 -6.27 4.75
CA LEU A 363 -30.46 -5.91 6.17
C LEU A 363 -29.28 -6.50 6.97
N ALA A 364 -28.88 -7.74 6.67
CA ALA A 364 -27.69 -8.34 7.27
C ALA A 364 -26.39 -7.60 6.89
N TRP A 365 -26.25 -7.18 5.63
CA TRP A 365 -25.13 -6.36 5.18
C TRP A 365 -25.14 -4.96 5.79
N ALA A 366 -26.30 -4.31 5.92
CA ALA A 366 -26.43 -3.03 6.62
C ALA A 366 -26.02 -3.14 8.10
N SER A 367 -26.49 -4.17 8.80
CA SER A 367 -26.06 -4.49 10.16
C SER A 367 -24.55 -4.70 10.24
N GLY A 368 -23.98 -5.48 9.32
CA GLY A 368 -22.53 -5.72 9.25
C GLY A 368 -21.73 -4.44 9.01
N ALA A 369 -22.21 -3.55 8.15
CA ALA A 369 -21.58 -2.26 7.88
C ALA A 369 -21.59 -1.33 9.11
N VAL A 370 -22.72 -1.26 9.83
CA VAL A 370 -22.83 -0.49 11.09
C VAL A 370 -21.90 -1.04 12.17
N GLN A 371 -21.83 -2.37 12.32
CA GLN A 371 -20.92 -3.01 13.27
C GLN A 371 -19.45 -2.75 12.90
N ALA A 372 -19.09 -2.83 11.62
CA ALA A 372 -17.74 -2.54 11.15
C ALA A 372 -17.35 -1.07 11.40
N LEU A 373 -18.25 -0.13 11.13
CA LEU A 373 -18.03 1.29 11.38
C LEU A 373 -17.91 1.59 12.90
N ALA A 374 -18.71 0.92 13.72
CA ALA A 374 -18.61 1.03 15.18
C ALA A 374 -17.26 0.50 15.69
N VAL A 375 -16.77 -0.64 15.19
CA VAL A 375 -15.44 -1.15 15.52
C VAL A 375 -14.34 -0.19 15.05
N LEU A 376 -14.48 0.38 13.85
CA LEU A 376 -13.53 1.38 13.33
C LEU A 376 -13.41 2.59 14.27
N TRP A 377 -14.51 3.03 14.89
CA TRP A 377 -14.51 4.11 15.87
C TRP A 377 -13.71 3.78 17.14
N THR A 378 -13.52 2.51 17.49
CA THR A 378 -12.69 2.11 18.64
C THR A 378 -11.18 2.04 18.34
N LEU A 379 -10.79 2.09 17.05
CA LEU A 379 -9.39 1.97 16.65
C LEU A 379 -8.46 3.04 17.25
N PRO A 380 -8.83 4.32 17.39
CA PRO A 380 -7.95 5.31 17.99
C PRO A 380 -7.53 4.95 19.42
N VAL A 381 -8.46 4.41 20.22
CA VAL A 381 -8.18 3.98 21.61
C VAL A 381 -7.23 2.78 21.61
N VAL A 382 -7.49 1.78 20.76
CA VAL A 382 -6.62 0.61 20.62
C VAL A 382 -5.23 1.01 20.11
N ALA A 383 -5.15 1.94 19.16
CA ALA A 383 -3.90 2.44 18.60
C ALA A 383 -3.07 3.18 19.65
N VAL A 384 -3.70 4.04 20.46
CA VAL A 384 -3.02 4.70 21.59
C VAL A 384 -2.50 3.67 22.59
N VAL A 385 -3.30 2.65 22.96
CA VAL A 385 -2.87 1.57 23.87
C VAL A 385 -1.71 0.73 23.34
N LEU A 386 -1.65 0.47 22.04
CA LEU A 386 -0.60 -0.35 21.44
C LEU A 386 0.68 0.45 21.12
N LEU A 387 0.54 1.67 20.62
CA LEU A 387 1.66 2.46 20.10
C LEU A 387 2.17 3.49 21.11
N GLY A 388 1.31 3.98 22.00
CA GLY A 388 1.66 4.96 23.03
C GLY A 388 2.83 4.55 23.93
N PRO A 389 2.94 3.28 24.37
CA PRO A 389 4.10 2.82 25.14
C PRO A 389 5.45 2.92 24.42
N ALA A 390 5.49 3.09 23.09
CA ALA A 390 6.75 3.28 22.37
C ALA A 390 7.49 4.55 22.80
N GLY A 391 6.80 5.56 23.34
CA GLY A 391 7.41 6.77 23.89
C GLY A 391 8.38 6.50 25.06
N TRP A 392 8.26 5.35 25.74
CA TRP A 392 9.19 4.95 26.80
C TRP A 392 10.60 4.64 26.30
N LEU A 393 10.78 4.37 24.99
CA LEU A 393 12.11 4.11 24.42
C LEU A 393 13.06 5.30 24.59
N GLY A 394 12.53 6.54 24.61
CA GLY A 394 13.30 7.75 24.87
C GLY A 394 13.37 8.17 26.34
N ARG A 395 12.66 7.48 27.25
CA ARG A 395 12.48 7.87 28.66
C ARG A 395 12.67 6.67 29.61
N VAL A 396 13.61 5.79 29.28
CA VAL A 396 13.86 4.55 30.04
C VAL A 396 14.21 4.89 31.49
N TRP A 397 13.53 4.22 32.43
CA TRP A 397 13.69 4.38 33.88
C TRP A 397 13.52 5.81 34.41
N SER A 398 12.70 6.62 33.73
CA SER A 398 12.40 8.00 34.15
C SER A 398 11.40 8.11 35.30
N GLY A 399 10.76 7.00 35.71
CA GLY A 399 9.83 6.95 36.85
C GLY A 399 8.55 6.18 36.53
N ALA A 400 8.03 5.47 37.53
CA ALA A 400 6.79 4.71 37.39
C ALA A 400 5.57 5.65 37.25
N PRO A 401 4.72 5.45 36.24
CA PRO A 401 3.46 6.18 36.09
C PRO A 401 2.51 5.90 37.27
N SER A 402 1.56 6.81 37.51
CA SER A 402 0.49 6.63 38.51
C SER A 402 -0.40 5.44 38.19
N ASP A 403 -0.78 5.31 36.93
CA ASP A 403 -1.80 4.37 36.46
C ASP A 403 -1.50 3.85 35.04
N ALA A 404 -2.32 2.89 34.60
CA ALA A 404 -2.20 2.27 33.29
C ALA A 404 -2.52 3.23 32.13
N ARG A 405 -3.25 4.33 32.35
CA ARG A 405 -3.50 5.34 31.32
C ARG A 405 -2.26 6.19 31.10
N ALA A 406 -1.66 6.70 32.18
CA ALA A 406 -0.43 7.46 32.15
C ALA A 406 0.73 6.65 31.53
N ALA A 407 0.74 5.33 31.72
CA ALA A 407 1.72 4.43 31.09
C ALA A 407 1.59 4.33 29.56
N VAL A 408 0.44 4.69 29.00
CA VAL A 408 0.13 4.58 27.57
C VAL A 408 0.15 5.95 26.88
N VAL A 409 -0.27 7.01 27.57
CA VAL A 409 -0.42 8.38 27.03
C VAL A 409 0.92 9.14 27.17
N VAL A 410 1.98 8.64 26.53
CA VAL A 410 3.34 9.21 26.66
C VAL A 410 3.58 10.37 25.71
N ASP A 411 3.26 10.19 24.42
CA ASP A 411 3.47 11.16 23.33
C ASP A 411 2.18 11.49 22.56
N ALA A 412 1.04 10.88 22.92
CA ALA A 412 -0.24 11.06 22.23
C ALA A 412 -1.36 11.38 23.23
N PRO A 413 -2.29 12.30 22.91
CA PRO A 413 -3.40 12.64 23.80
C PRO A 413 -4.42 11.49 23.88
N TRP A 414 -5.10 11.39 25.03
CA TRP A 414 -6.16 10.39 25.21
C TRP A 414 -7.39 10.73 24.35
N PRO A 415 -7.92 9.78 23.55
CA PRO A 415 -9.06 10.06 22.68
C PRO A 415 -10.33 10.47 23.45
N PRO A 416 -11.14 11.40 22.93
CA PRO A 416 -12.41 11.76 23.55
C PRO A 416 -13.39 10.57 23.53
N HIS A 417 -14.27 10.50 24.53
CA HIS A 417 -15.33 9.47 24.67
C HIS A 417 -14.84 8.01 24.78
N ALA A 418 -13.57 7.79 25.13
CA ALA A 418 -12.99 6.45 25.24
C ALA A 418 -13.61 5.56 26.34
N ALA A 419 -14.32 6.14 27.32
CA ALA A 419 -14.92 5.40 28.43
C ALA A 419 -15.89 4.29 27.98
N VAL A 420 -16.61 4.51 26.88
CA VAL A 420 -17.61 3.55 26.34
C VAL A 420 -17.05 2.68 25.22
N ALA A 421 -15.80 2.91 24.81
CA ALA A 421 -15.13 2.14 23.76
C ALA A 421 -15.14 0.60 23.98
N PRO A 422 -15.05 0.05 25.21
CA PRO A 422 -15.10 -1.40 25.45
C PRO A 422 -16.44 -2.05 25.11
N VAL A 423 -17.55 -1.29 25.19
CA VAL A 423 -18.90 -1.84 24.98
C VAL A 423 -19.08 -2.29 23.53
N VAL A 424 -18.51 -1.55 22.58
CA VAL A 424 -18.62 -1.82 21.14
C VAL A 424 -18.00 -3.16 20.72
N PRO A 425 -16.71 -3.45 20.96
CA PRO A 425 -16.08 -4.71 20.57
C PRO A 425 -16.70 -5.90 21.30
N VAL A 426 -17.13 -5.74 22.56
CA VAL A 426 -17.85 -6.80 23.30
C VAL A 426 -19.19 -7.12 22.64
N ALA A 427 -19.98 -6.10 22.30
CA ALA A 427 -21.28 -6.28 21.63
C ALA A 427 -21.10 -6.95 20.25
N VAL A 428 -20.13 -6.50 19.46
CA VAL A 428 -19.84 -7.10 18.13
C VAL A 428 -19.29 -8.52 18.27
N ALA A 429 -18.44 -8.80 19.26
CA ALA A 429 -17.96 -10.14 19.54
C ALA A 429 -19.10 -11.10 19.90
N ALA A 430 -20.07 -10.66 20.73
CA ALA A 430 -21.25 -11.44 21.05
C ALA A 430 -22.10 -11.75 19.81
N VAL A 431 -22.27 -10.77 18.91
CA VAL A 431 -22.98 -10.97 17.64
C VAL A 431 -22.26 -11.97 16.75
N LEU A 432 -20.94 -11.85 16.57
CA LEU A 432 -20.14 -12.79 15.77
C LEU A 432 -20.22 -14.22 16.33
N ALA A 433 -20.25 -14.36 17.67
CA ALA A 433 -20.35 -15.66 18.33
C ALA A 433 -21.74 -16.30 18.22
N LEU A 434 -22.81 -15.49 18.29
CA LEU A 434 -24.20 -15.97 18.41
C LEU A 434 -24.99 -15.97 17.10
N ALA A 435 -24.75 -15.01 16.20
CA ALA A 435 -25.54 -14.81 14.99
C ALA A 435 -24.97 -15.55 13.76
N VAL A 436 -23.65 -15.72 13.67
CA VAL A 436 -23.01 -16.41 12.54
C VAL A 436 -23.08 -17.92 12.72
N ARG A 437 -24.12 -18.53 12.14
CA ARG A 437 -24.37 -19.99 12.22
C ARG A 437 -23.82 -20.81 11.04
N ALA A 438 -23.49 -20.16 9.93
CA ALA A 438 -22.97 -20.84 8.75
C ALA A 438 -21.60 -21.49 9.03
N GLN A 439 -21.52 -22.81 8.86
CA GLN A 439 -20.33 -23.63 9.14
C GLN A 439 -19.03 -23.05 8.53
N ALA A 440 -19.10 -22.57 7.28
CA ALA A 440 -17.96 -22.01 6.57
C ALA A 440 -17.39 -20.71 7.19
N TRP A 441 -18.24 -19.90 7.84
CA TRP A 441 -17.85 -18.60 8.40
C TRP A 441 -17.72 -18.62 9.92
N ARG A 442 -18.25 -19.65 10.59
CA ARG A 442 -18.28 -19.76 12.05
C ARG A 442 -16.89 -19.77 12.68
N SER A 443 -15.91 -20.41 12.05
CA SER A 443 -14.52 -20.41 12.51
C SER A 443 -13.93 -19.00 12.47
N ARG A 444 -14.04 -18.31 11.34
CA ARG A 444 -13.56 -16.93 11.16
C ARG A 444 -14.26 -15.94 12.09
N ALA A 445 -15.57 -16.08 12.28
CA ALA A 445 -16.33 -15.23 13.19
C ALA A 445 -15.91 -15.40 14.66
N ARG A 446 -15.63 -16.64 15.09
CA ARG A 446 -15.09 -16.92 16.43
C ARG A 446 -13.70 -16.31 16.62
N LEU A 447 -12.82 -16.41 15.61
CA LEU A 447 -11.50 -15.77 15.67
C LEU A 447 -11.62 -14.24 15.75
N GLY A 448 -12.52 -13.65 14.98
CA GLY A 448 -12.83 -12.22 15.06
C GLY A 448 -13.36 -11.81 16.44
N ALA A 449 -14.27 -12.61 17.02
CA ALA A 449 -14.79 -12.39 18.37
C ALA A 449 -13.68 -12.45 19.44
N VAL A 450 -12.77 -13.43 19.36
CA VAL A 450 -11.60 -13.52 20.27
C VAL A 450 -10.70 -12.30 20.12
N GLY A 451 -10.43 -11.85 18.89
CA GLY A 451 -9.63 -10.64 18.64
C GLY A 451 -10.27 -9.38 19.22
N LEU A 452 -11.59 -9.21 19.09
CA LEU A 452 -12.33 -8.09 19.67
C LEU A 452 -12.36 -8.13 21.20
N LEU A 453 -12.57 -9.32 21.80
CA LEU A 453 -12.51 -9.48 23.25
C LEU A 453 -11.11 -9.20 23.80
N TRP A 454 -10.07 -9.64 23.10
CA TRP A 454 -8.69 -9.31 23.46
C TRP A 454 -8.40 -7.81 23.35
N ALA A 455 -8.87 -7.15 22.28
CA ALA A 455 -8.73 -5.69 22.14
C ALA A 455 -9.45 -4.96 23.28
N THR A 456 -10.61 -5.45 23.71
CA THR A 456 -11.34 -4.96 24.88
C THR A 456 -10.51 -5.11 26.16
N ALA A 457 -9.93 -6.29 26.37
CA ALA A 457 -9.13 -6.57 27.56
C ALA A 457 -7.83 -5.74 27.62
N LEU A 458 -7.28 -5.37 26.46
CA LEU A 458 -6.14 -4.46 26.37
C LEU A 458 -6.48 -3.02 26.76
N ILE A 459 -7.62 -2.49 26.31
CA ILE A 459 -7.99 -1.09 26.57
C ILE A 459 -8.55 -0.88 27.99
N LEU A 460 -9.09 -1.93 28.61
CA LEU A 460 -9.81 -1.85 29.88
C LEU A 460 -8.97 -1.28 31.04
N PRO A 461 -7.70 -1.69 31.27
CA PRO A 461 -6.88 -1.12 32.34
C PRO A 461 -6.66 0.39 32.23
N ALA A 462 -6.42 0.88 31.01
CA ALA A 462 -6.21 2.31 30.75
C ALA A 462 -7.50 3.13 30.86
N ILE A 463 -8.66 2.53 30.54
CA ILE A 463 -9.96 3.18 30.70
C ILE A 463 -10.34 3.30 32.18
N LEU A 464 -10.15 2.23 32.94
CA LEU A 464 -10.47 2.18 34.38
C LEU A 464 -9.40 2.84 35.27
N GLU A 465 -8.34 3.40 34.68
CA GLU A 465 -7.24 4.06 35.40
C GLU A 465 -6.66 3.14 36.50
N ILE A 466 -6.54 1.84 36.18
CA ILE A 466 -6.04 0.83 37.11
C ILE A 466 -4.60 1.20 37.51
N PRO A 467 -4.20 1.03 38.78
CA PRO A 467 -2.83 1.26 39.22
C PRO A 467 -1.81 0.57 38.32
N TYR A 468 -0.69 1.25 38.04
CA TYR A 468 0.33 0.81 37.07
C TYR A 468 0.71 -0.67 37.16
N VAL A 469 1.03 -1.14 38.37
CA VAL A 469 1.42 -2.54 38.63
C VAL A 469 0.30 -3.53 38.29
N ALA A 470 -0.94 -3.21 38.65
CA ALA A 470 -2.08 -4.06 38.34
C ALA A 470 -2.39 -4.07 36.83
N GLY A 471 -2.22 -2.94 36.13
CA GLY A 471 -2.30 -2.89 34.67
C GLY A 471 -1.28 -3.80 33.99
N MET A 472 -0.03 -3.80 34.47
CA MET A 472 1.00 -4.72 33.97
C MET A 472 0.70 -6.19 34.24
N LEU A 473 0.15 -6.51 35.42
CA LEU A 473 -0.28 -7.87 35.74
C LEU A 473 -1.39 -8.33 34.79
N VAL A 474 -2.35 -7.47 34.45
CA VAL A 474 -3.39 -7.79 33.46
C VAL A 474 -2.76 -8.12 32.10
N LEU A 475 -1.82 -7.29 31.61
CA LEU A 475 -1.11 -7.56 30.36
C LEU A 475 -0.31 -8.89 30.44
N GLY A 476 0.36 -9.16 31.57
CA GLY A 476 1.06 -10.42 31.82
C GLY A 476 0.13 -11.63 31.77
N VAL A 477 -1.02 -11.56 32.44
CA VAL A 477 -2.05 -12.61 32.39
C VAL A 477 -2.60 -12.79 30.98
N LEU A 478 -2.81 -11.71 30.22
CA LEU A 478 -3.24 -11.78 28.82
C LEU A 478 -2.19 -12.47 27.92
N THR A 479 -0.89 -12.17 28.10
CA THR A 479 0.17 -12.88 27.36
C THR A 479 0.17 -14.38 27.70
N ALA A 480 0.08 -14.73 28.97
CA ALA A 480 0.07 -16.12 29.43
C ALA A 480 -1.17 -16.88 28.94
N ALA A 481 -2.34 -16.24 28.97
CA ALA A 481 -3.59 -16.81 28.47
C ALA A 481 -3.55 -17.03 26.95
N ALA A 482 -3.02 -16.07 26.18
CA ALA A 482 -2.85 -16.22 24.73
C ALA A 482 -1.84 -17.33 24.39
N LEU A 483 -0.74 -17.43 25.13
CA LEU A 483 0.24 -18.52 25.01
C LEU A 483 -0.35 -19.88 25.40
N TYR A 484 -1.20 -19.94 26.43
CA TYR A 484 -1.94 -21.14 26.78
C TYR A 484 -2.95 -21.53 25.69
N ALA A 485 -3.63 -20.55 25.08
CA ALA A 485 -4.51 -20.76 23.93
C ALA A 485 -3.76 -21.35 22.73
N CYS A 486 -2.52 -20.91 22.46
CA CYS A 486 -1.66 -21.53 21.44
C CYS A 486 -1.36 -23.01 21.71
N ARG A 487 -1.39 -23.44 22.98
CA ARG A 487 -1.22 -24.85 23.34
C ARG A 487 -2.49 -25.66 23.04
N ILE A 488 -3.68 -25.15 23.33
CA ILE A 488 -4.90 -25.95 23.21
C ILE A 488 -5.57 -25.86 21.82
N THR A 489 -5.16 -24.93 20.97
CA THR A 489 -5.78 -24.69 19.65
C THR A 489 -4.93 -25.16 18.47
N SER A 490 -5.55 -25.31 17.30
CA SER A 490 -4.89 -25.75 16.06
C SER A 490 -5.13 -24.76 14.89
N SER A 491 -4.22 -24.78 13.91
CA SER A 491 -4.32 -24.06 12.63
C SER A 491 -4.49 -22.53 12.76
N ALA A 492 -5.57 -21.95 12.24
CA ALA A 492 -5.79 -20.50 12.22
C ALA A 492 -5.95 -19.89 13.63
N ALA A 493 -6.55 -20.62 14.57
CA ALA A 493 -6.72 -20.17 15.95
C ALA A 493 -5.38 -20.04 16.69
N GLN A 494 -4.45 -20.95 16.38
CA GLN A 494 -3.11 -20.96 16.94
C GLN A 494 -2.30 -19.75 16.46
N VAL A 495 -2.40 -19.41 15.16
CA VAL A 495 -1.76 -18.21 14.59
C VAL A 495 -2.32 -16.94 15.23
N THR A 496 -3.65 -16.82 15.35
CA THR A 496 -4.26 -15.65 16.01
C THR A 496 -3.81 -15.51 17.46
N ALA A 497 -3.83 -16.61 18.24
CA ALA A 497 -3.38 -16.57 19.63
C ALA A 497 -1.90 -16.19 19.74
N LEU A 498 -1.05 -16.64 18.80
CA LEU A 498 0.37 -16.32 18.77
C LEU A 498 0.60 -14.84 18.48
N VAL A 499 -0.12 -14.27 17.50
CA VAL A 499 -0.05 -12.84 17.20
C VAL A 499 -0.50 -12.01 18.40
N LEU A 500 -1.61 -12.38 19.04
CA LEU A 500 -2.11 -11.69 20.23
C LEU A 500 -1.11 -11.77 21.40
N ALA A 501 -0.46 -12.92 21.61
CA ALA A 501 0.57 -13.11 22.63
C ALA A 501 1.81 -12.24 22.37
N LEU A 502 2.30 -12.19 21.12
CA LEU A 502 3.46 -11.39 20.75
C LEU A 502 3.18 -9.88 20.87
N VAL A 503 2.00 -9.43 20.43
CA VAL A 503 1.61 -8.01 20.52
C VAL A 503 1.43 -7.59 21.98
N THR A 504 0.77 -8.41 22.82
CA THR A 504 0.65 -8.12 24.27
C THR A 504 2.02 -8.12 24.96
N ALA A 505 2.91 -9.05 24.61
CA ALA A 505 4.24 -9.13 25.19
C ALA A 505 5.08 -7.90 24.82
N ALA A 506 5.04 -7.46 23.56
CA ALA A 506 5.71 -6.24 23.13
C ALA A 506 5.18 -5.00 23.88
N GLY A 507 3.86 -4.84 23.98
CA GLY A 507 3.25 -3.76 24.76
C GLY A 507 3.67 -3.79 26.23
N LEU A 508 3.65 -4.98 26.85
CA LEU A 508 4.09 -5.18 28.23
C LEU A 508 5.58 -4.84 28.42
N THR A 509 6.47 -5.22 27.48
CA THR A 509 7.89 -4.84 27.56
C THR A 509 8.07 -3.33 27.50
N LEU A 510 7.35 -2.64 26.61
CA LEU A 510 7.44 -1.19 26.48
C LEU A 510 6.94 -0.46 27.72
N VAL A 511 5.80 -0.88 28.27
CA VAL A 511 5.24 -0.33 29.52
C VAL A 511 6.16 -0.59 30.72
N SER A 512 6.89 -1.72 30.73
CA SER A 512 7.82 -2.05 31.80
C SER A 512 9.06 -1.14 31.86
N LEU A 513 9.43 -0.50 30.74
CA LEU A 513 10.61 0.39 30.64
C LEU A 513 10.53 1.62 31.55
N ALA A 514 9.35 1.97 32.06
CA ALA A 514 9.19 3.09 32.97
C ALA A 514 9.88 2.86 34.33
N SER A 515 10.03 1.60 34.76
CA SER A 515 10.66 1.23 36.03
C SER A 515 11.70 0.12 35.87
N GLN A 516 12.86 0.31 36.49
CA GLN A 516 13.99 -0.65 36.46
C GLN A 516 13.58 -2.03 36.97
N SER A 517 12.95 -2.10 38.15
CA SER A 517 12.50 -3.36 38.75
C SER A 517 11.45 -4.07 37.87
N ALA A 518 10.50 -3.31 37.33
CA ALA A 518 9.45 -3.82 36.46
C ALA A 518 10.01 -4.39 35.16
N THR A 519 10.98 -3.69 34.54
CA THR A 519 11.69 -4.14 33.32
C THR A 519 12.33 -5.50 33.54
N LEU A 520 13.11 -5.66 34.63
CA LEU A 520 13.84 -6.90 34.92
C LEU A 520 12.91 -8.08 35.20
N VAL A 521 11.86 -7.86 36.00
CA VAL A 521 10.86 -8.90 36.34
C VAL A 521 10.09 -9.32 35.08
N VAL A 522 9.58 -8.37 34.30
CA VAL A 522 8.80 -8.67 33.09
C VAL A 522 9.61 -9.44 32.06
N LEU A 523 10.84 -8.99 31.76
CA LEU A 523 11.69 -9.67 30.78
C LEU A 523 12.04 -11.08 31.25
N SER A 524 12.31 -11.28 32.54
CA SER A 524 12.54 -12.60 33.12
C SER A 524 11.33 -13.52 32.96
N VAL A 525 10.13 -13.03 33.27
CA VAL A 525 8.88 -13.77 33.15
C VAL A 525 8.58 -14.11 31.68
N LEU A 526 8.74 -13.16 30.75
CA LEU A 526 8.50 -13.38 29.32
C LEU A 526 9.47 -14.41 28.72
N THR A 527 10.77 -14.36 29.08
CA THR A 527 11.75 -15.37 28.67
C THR A 527 11.33 -16.76 29.11
N VAL A 528 10.89 -16.92 30.37
CA VAL A 528 10.42 -18.21 30.90
C VAL A 528 9.13 -18.66 30.21
N LEU A 529 8.15 -17.77 30.02
CA LEU A 529 6.87 -18.11 29.39
C LEU A 529 7.05 -18.56 27.94
N PHE A 530 7.75 -17.78 27.11
CA PHE A 530 8.00 -18.15 25.72
C PHE A 530 8.89 -19.40 25.61
N GLY A 531 9.88 -19.53 26.51
CA GLY A 531 10.73 -20.72 26.61
C GLY A 531 9.93 -21.99 26.94
N ALA A 532 9.04 -21.94 27.94
CA ALA A 532 8.21 -23.07 28.32
C ALA A 532 7.23 -23.50 27.22
N VAL A 533 6.67 -22.55 26.46
CA VAL A 533 5.79 -22.87 25.31
C VAL A 533 6.57 -23.44 24.12
N SER A 534 7.84 -23.05 23.95
CA SER A 534 8.68 -23.49 22.82
C SER A 534 8.98 -24.99 22.78
N TRP A 535 8.75 -25.74 23.87
CA TRP A 535 8.84 -27.21 23.89
C TRP A 535 7.83 -27.91 22.97
N ARG A 536 6.82 -27.21 22.44
CA ARG A 536 5.95 -27.75 21.39
C ARG A 536 6.43 -27.38 19.99
N SER A 537 6.65 -28.40 19.18
CA SER A 537 7.22 -28.30 17.83
C SER A 537 6.45 -27.39 16.87
N ASP A 538 5.13 -27.24 17.03
CA ASP A 538 4.30 -26.47 16.09
C ASP A 538 4.45 -24.94 16.21
N VAL A 539 4.72 -24.43 17.43
CA VAL A 539 4.84 -22.99 17.72
C VAL A 539 6.27 -22.55 18.03
N SER A 540 7.17 -23.52 18.25
CA SER A 540 8.60 -23.30 18.48
C SER A 540 9.26 -22.33 17.48
N PRO A 541 8.93 -22.32 16.17
CA PRO A 541 9.53 -21.38 15.22
C PRO A 541 9.32 -19.89 15.54
N PHE A 542 8.32 -19.55 16.35
CA PHE A 542 8.00 -18.17 16.73
C PHE A 542 8.25 -17.90 18.21
N THR A 543 7.98 -18.86 19.09
CA THR A 543 8.14 -18.66 20.54
C THR A 543 9.61 -18.78 20.98
N ALA A 544 10.43 -19.64 20.36
CA ALA A 544 11.85 -19.74 20.72
C ALA A 544 12.63 -18.46 20.37
N PRO A 545 12.45 -17.85 19.18
CA PRO A 545 13.02 -16.53 18.88
C PRO A 545 12.56 -15.43 19.85
N ALA A 546 11.26 -15.39 20.20
CA ALA A 546 10.73 -14.41 21.15
C ALA A 546 11.35 -14.54 22.56
N ALA A 547 11.60 -15.78 23.01
CA ALA A 547 12.30 -16.04 24.26
C ALA A 547 13.74 -15.54 24.23
N LEU A 548 14.46 -15.74 23.11
CA LEU A 548 15.84 -15.28 22.93
C LEU A 548 15.93 -13.75 22.88
N VAL A 549 15.00 -13.08 22.19
CA VAL A 549 14.92 -11.61 22.18
C VAL A 549 14.65 -11.08 23.58
N SER A 550 13.72 -11.69 24.32
CA SER A 550 13.42 -11.31 25.71
C SER A 550 14.63 -11.54 26.64
N ALA A 551 15.38 -12.63 26.44
CA ALA A 551 16.60 -12.95 27.20
C ALA A 551 17.75 -11.98 26.90
N ALA A 552 17.92 -11.58 25.64
CA ALA A 552 18.92 -10.59 25.27
C ALA A 552 18.55 -9.19 25.79
N ALA A 553 17.26 -8.82 25.73
CA ALA A 553 16.77 -7.59 26.35
C ALA A 553 16.99 -7.61 27.87
N LEU A 554 16.77 -8.76 28.54
CA LEU A 554 17.06 -8.94 29.96
C LEU A 554 18.56 -8.76 30.27
N ALA A 555 19.44 -9.34 29.45
CA ALA A 555 20.89 -9.20 29.56
C ALA A 555 21.37 -7.75 29.39
N SER A 556 20.78 -7.02 28.44
CA SER A 556 21.06 -5.60 28.24
C SER A 556 20.54 -4.76 29.41
N ALA A 557 19.32 -5.02 29.87
CA ALA A 557 18.70 -4.30 30.98
C ALA A 557 19.42 -4.57 32.30
N SER A 558 19.89 -5.80 32.56
CA SER A 558 20.66 -6.13 33.76
C SER A 558 22.05 -5.47 33.75
N GLY A 559 22.69 -5.41 32.59
CA GLY A 559 23.95 -4.69 32.42
C GLY A 559 23.78 -3.18 32.67
N ALA A 560 22.75 -2.57 32.11
CA ALA A 560 22.42 -1.16 32.35
C ALA A 560 22.03 -0.91 33.82
N ALA A 561 21.33 -1.85 34.46
CA ALA A 561 20.93 -1.77 35.87
C ALA A 561 22.11 -1.85 36.84
N ALA A 562 23.22 -2.47 36.41
CA ALA A 562 24.47 -2.58 37.15
C ALA A 562 25.48 -1.47 36.78
N ASP A 563 25.05 -0.44 36.05
CA ASP A 563 25.88 0.66 35.53
C ASP A 563 27.11 0.18 34.75
N TRP A 564 26.98 -0.96 34.04
CA TRP A 564 28.06 -1.46 33.21
C TRP A 564 28.19 -0.65 31.92
N PRO A 565 29.43 -0.40 31.44
CA PRO A 565 29.62 0.16 30.10
C PRO A 565 29.05 -0.79 29.06
N ALA A 566 28.55 -0.24 27.94
CA ALA A 566 27.96 -1.03 26.84
C ALA A 566 28.88 -2.16 26.36
N SER A 567 30.20 -1.94 26.39
CA SER A 567 31.18 -2.97 26.01
C SER A 567 31.11 -4.21 26.92
N ARG A 568 30.87 -4.04 28.22
CA ARG A 568 30.71 -5.15 29.18
C ARG A 568 29.35 -5.83 29.06
N THR A 569 28.30 -5.10 28.70
CA THR A 569 26.96 -5.69 28.47
C THR A 569 26.88 -6.54 27.21
N ALA A 570 27.84 -6.40 26.29
CA ALA A 570 27.98 -7.28 25.13
C ALA A 570 28.19 -8.76 25.50
N LEU A 571 28.90 -9.05 26.60
CA LEU A 571 29.22 -10.42 27.03
C LEU A 571 28.00 -11.26 27.42
N PRO A 572 27.07 -10.80 28.28
CA PRO A 572 25.86 -11.56 28.59
C PRO A 572 24.92 -11.69 27.38
N VAL A 573 24.84 -10.69 26.50
CA VAL A 573 24.09 -10.80 25.22
C VAL A 573 24.69 -11.89 24.32
N LEU A 574 26.01 -11.95 24.26
CA LEU A 574 26.72 -12.98 23.51
C LEU A 574 26.53 -14.39 24.11
N ALA A 575 26.37 -14.51 25.42
CA ALA A 575 26.00 -15.78 26.06
C ALA A 575 24.62 -16.26 25.57
N VAL A 576 23.66 -15.35 25.37
CA VAL A 576 22.35 -15.67 24.74
C VAL A 576 22.53 -16.13 23.29
N THR A 577 23.40 -15.48 22.52
CA THR A 577 23.76 -15.91 21.16
C THR A 577 24.36 -17.31 21.12
N ALA A 578 25.26 -17.63 22.06
CA ALA A 578 25.83 -18.96 22.19
C ALA A 578 24.76 -20.00 22.55
N ALA A 579 23.85 -19.67 23.48
CA ALA A 579 22.71 -20.52 23.82
C ALA A 579 21.79 -20.76 22.61
N ALA A 580 21.53 -19.74 21.79
CA ALA A 580 20.76 -19.88 20.55
C ALA A 580 21.43 -20.85 19.57
N ALA A 581 22.74 -20.75 19.38
CA ALA A 581 23.50 -21.66 18.52
C ALA A 581 23.47 -23.12 19.03
N LEU A 582 23.57 -23.32 20.36
CA LEU A 582 23.46 -24.64 20.99
C LEU A 582 22.05 -25.21 20.87
N LEU A 583 21.01 -24.39 21.07
CA LEU A 583 19.62 -24.79 20.89
C LEU A 583 19.34 -25.18 19.43
N ALA A 584 19.81 -24.37 18.46
CA ALA A 584 19.71 -24.71 17.05
C ALA A 584 20.41 -26.03 16.70
N ALA A 585 21.55 -26.32 17.33
CA ALA A 585 22.24 -27.60 17.15
C ALA A 585 21.41 -28.78 17.69
N ARG A 586 20.72 -28.62 18.83
CA ARG A 586 19.84 -29.65 19.41
C ARG A 586 18.54 -29.85 18.64
N LEU A 587 18.01 -28.81 18.00
CA LEU A 587 16.75 -28.85 17.24
C LEU A 587 16.89 -29.56 15.88
N GLY A 588 18.11 -29.72 15.36
CA GLY A 588 18.37 -30.45 14.11
C GLY A 588 17.59 -29.87 12.91
N ALA A 589 16.88 -30.73 12.18
CA ALA A 589 16.09 -30.36 11.00
C ALA A 589 14.69 -29.76 11.31
N SER A 590 14.44 -29.35 12.56
CA SER A 590 13.17 -28.70 12.94
C SER A 590 12.95 -27.38 12.19
N ARG A 591 11.67 -27.04 11.96
CA ARG A 591 11.27 -25.73 11.38
C ARG A 591 11.74 -24.55 12.23
N ALA A 592 12.02 -24.75 13.52
CA ALA A 592 12.47 -23.72 14.44
C ALA A 592 13.97 -23.40 14.34
N THR A 593 14.76 -24.25 13.68
CA THR A 593 16.23 -24.07 13.60
C THR A 593 16.61 -22.79 12.86
N VAL A 594 15.99 -22.51 11.70
CA VAL A 594 16.31 -21.31 10.90
C VAL A 594 15.96 -20.00 11.63
N PRO A 595 14.75 -19.84 12.22
CA PRO A 595 14.43 -18.64 13.02
C PRO A 595 15.32 -18.45 14.26
N VAL A 596 15.71 -19.54 14.93
CA VAL A 596 16.61 -19.47 16.08
C VAL A 596 18.03 -19.08 15.66
N GLU A 597 18.52 -19.61 14.54
CA GLU A 597 19.82 -19.23 13.96
C GLU A 597 19.82 -17.77 13.50
N SER A 598 18.75 -17.28 12.87
CA SER A 598 18.67 -15.89 12.40
C SER A 598 18.62 -14.89 13.55
N VAL A 599 17.83 -15.17 14.60
CA VAL A 599 17.82 -14.33 15.81
C VAL A 599 19.14 -14.43 16.55
N GLY A 600 19.73 -15.62 16.70
CA GLY A 600 21.07 -15.76 17.28
C GLY A 600 22.12 -14.94 16.54
N ALA A 601 22.13 -14.96 15.20
CA ALA A 601 23.04 -14.15 14.41
C ALA A 601 22.80 -12.63 14.59
N ALA A 602 21.53 -12.19 14.62
CA ALA A 602 21.17 -10.81 14.88
C ALA A 602 21.61 -10.34 16.28
N LEU A 603 21.45 -11.19 17.30
CA LEU A 603 21.93 -10.94 18.66
C LEU A 603 23.46 -10.88 18.74
N GLY A 604 24.16 -11.73 17.98
CA GLY A 604 25.62 -11.66 17.84
C GLY A 604 26.08 -10.33 17.23
N LEU A 605 25.39 -9.85 16.19
CA LEU A 605 25.68 -8.55 15.59
C LEU A 605 25.35 -7.39 16.54
N PHE A 606 24.26 -7.50 17.31
CA PHE A 606 23.92 -6.54 18.36
C PHE A 606 25.01 -6.49 19.45
N ALA A 607 25.52 -7.64 19.91
CA ALA A 607 26.65 -7.70 20.85
C ALA A 607 27.92 -7.05 20.29
N VAL A 608 28.22 -7.26 19.00
CA VAL A 608 29.33 -6.55 18.32
C VAL A 608 29.12 -5.04 18.38
N GLY A 609 27.90 -4.56 18.08
CA GLY A 609 27.53 -3.14 18.16
C GLY A 609 27.76 -2.52 19.54
N LEU A 610 27.40 -3.24 20.60
CA LEU A 610 27.62 -2.81 21.99
C LEU A 610 29.10 -2.67 22.35
N ALA A 611 29.98 -3.44 21.71
CA ALA A 611 31.42 -3.42 21.98
C ALA A 611 32.23 -2.43 21.11
N VAL A 612 31.61 -1.77 20.11
CA VAL A 612 32.32 -0.93 19.11
C VAL A 612 33.16 0.18 19.75
N THR A 613 32.70 0.76 20.85
CA THR A 613 33.38 1.89 21.52
C THR A 613 34.67 1.48 22.24
N ASP A 614 34.92 0.17 22.42
CA ASP A 614 36.02 -0.38 23.20
C ASP A 614 36.78 -1.43 22.37
N PRO A 615 37.82 -1.03 21.62
CA PRO A 615 38.54 -1.91 20.69
C PRO A 615 39.00 -3.26 21.26
N PRO A 616 39.60 -3.37 22.47
CA PRO A 616 39.98 -4.68 23.02
C PRO A 616 38.76 -5.57 23.32
N MET A 617 37.64 -4.99 23.75
CA MET A 617 36.40 -5.73 23.97
C MET A 617 35.76 -6.15 22.64
N LEU A 618 35.77 -5.27 21.64
CA LEU A 618 35.31 -5.58 20.29
C LEU A 618 36.06 -6.77 19.70
N ALA A 619 37.39 -6.81 19.85
CA ALA A 619 38.21 -7.93 19.42
C ALA A 619 37.80 -9.24 20.12
N LEU A 620 37.54 -9.21 21.44
CA LEU A 620 37.07 -10.36 22.20
C LEU A 620 35.70 -10.85 21.72
N VAL A 621 34.74 -9.94 21.54
CA VAL A 621 33.39 -10.26 21.07
C VAL A 621 33.41 -10.83 19.65
N LEU A 622 34.19 -10.24 18.74
CA LEU A 622 34.39 -10.78 17.38
C LEU A 622 35.02 -12.18 17.42
N ALA A 623 36.01 -12.40 18.27
CA ALA A 623 36.64 -13.72 18.41
C ALA A 623 35.63 -14.76 18.92
N LEU A 624 34.85 -14.43 19.94
CA LEU A 624 33.83 -15.35 20.48
C LEU A 624 32.67 -15.57 19.51
N CYS A 625 32.24 -14.55 18.75
CA CYS A 625 31.32 -14.72 17.62
C CYS A 625 31.91 -15.66 16.56
N GLY A 626 33.21 -15.55 16.28
CA GLY A 626 33.96 -16.47 15.42
C GLY A 626 33.94 -17.91 15.94
N VAL A 627 34.11 -18.12 17.25
CA VAL A 627 34.02 -19.44 17.90
C VAL A 627 32.60 -20.02 17.77
N ILE A 628 31.57 -19.21 18.02
CA ILE A 628 30.18 -19.64 17.86
C ILE A 628 29.91 -20.02 16.40
N ALA A 629 30.30 -19.18 15.44
CA ALA A 629 30.16 -19.45 14.02
C ALA A 629 30.93 -20.71 13.58
N ALA A 630 32.16 -20.91 14.06
CA ALA A 630 32.95 -22.11 13.79
C ALA A 630 32.27 -23.38 14.34
N GLY A 631 31.72 -23.31 15.57
CA GLY A 631 30.92 -24.37 16.16
C GLY A 631 29.68 -24.70 15.33
N THR A 632 28.99 -23.68 14.80
CA THR A 632 27.86 -23.92 13.89
C THR A 632 28.26 -24.55 12.56
N ALA A 633 29.46 -24.25 12.05
CA ALA A 633 29.98 -24.76 10.78
C ALA A 633 30.40 -26.24 10.82
N LEU A 634 30.52 -26.84 12.02
CA LEU A 634 30.74 -28.28 12.20
C LEU A 634 29.57 -29.12 11.64
N ARG A 635 28.38 -28.52 11.52
CA ARG A 635 27.20 -29.18 10.94
C ARG A 635 27.32 -29.21 9.41
N ALA A 636 27.14 -30.39 8.81
CA ALA A 636 27.32 -30.62 7.38
C ALA A 636 26.49 -29.66 6.50
N GLU A 637 25.28 -29.31 6.94
CA GLU A 637 24.37 -28.39 6.26
C GLU A 637 24.73 -26.90 6.39
N ARG A 638 25.66 -26.54 7.29
CA ARG A 638 26.03 -25.15 7.63
C ARG A 638 27.53 -24.88 7.46
N ARG A 639 28.25 -25.75 6.74
CA ARG A 639 29.64 -25.56 6.31
C ARG A 639 29.96 -24.17 5.72
N PRO A 640 29.09 -23.50 4.93
CA PRO A 640 29.41 -22.15 4.46
C PRO A 640 29.54 -21.09 5.56
N VAL A 641 28.98 -21.31 6.76
CA VAL A 641 29.17 -20.42 7.92
C VAL A 641 30.63 -20.39 8.39
N GLY A 642 31.43 -21.40 8.02
CA GLY A 642 32.88 -21.41 8.27
C GLY A 642 33.63 -20.26 7.59
N TYR A 643 33.11 -19.71 6.48
CA TYR A 643 33.66 -18.50 5.87
C TYR A 643 33.43 -17.27 6.76
N ALA A 644 32.23 -17.15 7.34
CA ALA A 644 31.92 -16.09 8.29
C ALA A 644 32.75 -16.21 9.58
N ALA A 645 32.96 -17.42 10.09
CA ALA A 645 33.84 -17.67 11.23
C ALA A 645 35.28 -17.19 10.95
N THR A 646 35.82 -17.55 9.78
CA THR A 646 37.16 -17.10 9.35
C THR A 646 37.24 -15.56 9.28
N ALA A 647 36.23 -14.91 8.67
CA ALA A 647 36.16 -13.46 8.60
C ALA A 647 36.12 -12.81 9.99
N LEU A 648 35.31 -13.35 10.92
CA LEU A 648 35.21 -12.85 12.29
C LEU A 648 36.52 -12.98 13.06
N PHE A 649 37.27 -14.09 12.90
CA PHE A 649 38.60 -14.24 13.52
C PHE A 649 39.64 -13.27 12.94
N VAL A 650 39.63 -13.05 11.62
CA VAL A 650 40.51 -12.06 10.97
C VAL A 650 40.20 -10.65 11.48
N LEU A 651 38.91 -10.28 11.52
CA LEU A 651 38.49 -8.99 12.07
C LEU A 651 38.88 -8.84 13.54
N ALA A 652 38.70 -9.89 14.36
CA ALA A 652 39.13 -9.89 15.75
C ALA A 652 40.64 -9.65 15.89
N ALA A 653 41.46 -10.30 15.05
CA ALA A 653 42.91 -10.12 15.04
C ALA A 653 43.30 -8.69 14.61
N TRP A 654 42.67 -8.14 13.57
CA TRP A 654 42.92 -6.77 13.12
C TRP A 654 42.55 -5.73 14.17
N VAL A 655 41.36 -5.85 14.77
CA VAL A 655 40.93 -4.94 15.85
C VAL A 655 41.87 -5.05 17.05
N ARG A 656 42.35 -6.25 17.38
CA ARG A 656 43.31 -6.46 18.48
C ARG A 656 44.67 -5.82 18.21
N LEU A 657 45.18 -5.94 16.98
CA LEU A 657 46.43 -5.32 16.56
C LEU A 657 46.33 -3.80 16.54
N ALA A 658 45.20 -3.26 16.09
CA ALA A 658 44.92 -1.83 16.12
C ALA A 658 44.83 -1.32 17.56
N ALA A 659 44.22 -2.08 18.46
CA ALA A 659 44.17 -1.75 19.89
C ALA A 659 45.55 -1.80 20.58
N TRP A 660 46.55 -2.45 19.97
CA TRP A 660 47.94 -2.45 20.42
C TRP A 660 48.80 -1.41 19.67
N ASP A 661 48.18 -0.50 18.91
CA ASP A 661 48.84 0.53 18.08
C ASP A 661 49.91 -0.04 17.14
N VAL A 662 49.70 -1.27 16.65
CA VAL A 662 50.61 -1.89 15.69
C VAL A 662 50.40 -1.23 14.32
N GLY A 663 51.38 -0.46 13.87
CA GLY A 663 51.36 0.25 12.57
C GLY A 663 51.95 -0.54 11.39
N THR A 664 52.40 -1.78 11.60
CA THR A 664 53.05 -2.60 10.55
C THR A 664 52.01 -3.34 9.69
N PRO A 665 51.81 -3.00 8.40
CA PRO A 665 50.92 -3.72 7.47
C PRO A 665 51.15 -5.24 7.42
N GLU A 666 52.36 -5.72 7.72
CA GLU A 666 52.70 -7.13 7.79
C GLU A 666 51.88 -7.85 8.87
N ALA A 667 51.66 -7.22 10.03
CA ALA A 667 50.89 -7.80 11.12
C ALA A 667 49.42 -8.04 10.75
N TYR A 668 48.84 -7.19 9.89
CA TYR A 668 47.46 -7.32 9.42
C TYR A 668 47.32 -8.28 8.24
N THR A 669 48.32 -8.35 7.37
CA THR A 669 48.21 -9.14 6.14
C THR A 669 48.62 -10.60 6.34
N LEU A 670 49.54 -10.90 7.26
CA LEU A 670 50.02 -12.28 7.53
C LEU A 670 48.92 -13.26 7.98
N PRO A 671 48.00 -12.90 8.92
CA PRO A 671 46.91 -13.78 9.33
C PRO A 671 45.94 -14.16 8.19
N VAL A 672 45.91 -13.39 7.10
CA VAL A 672 45.08 -13.64 5.92
C VAL A 672 45.85 -14.45 4.87
N THR A 673 47.12 -14.11 4.65
CA THR A 673 47.96 -14.71 3.62
C THR A 673 48.33 -16.16 3.91
N VAL A 674 48.65 -16.49 5.17
CA VAL A 674 49.04 -17.87 5.54
C VAL A 674 47.91 -18.88 5.29
N PRO A 675 46.66 -18.66 5.75
CA PRO A 675 45.54 -19.53 5.41
C PRO A 675 45.20 -19.55 3.91
N ALA A 676 45.27 -18.40 3.21
CA ALA A 676 44.99 -18.33 1.77
C ALA A 676 45.95 -19.20 0.96
N LEU A 677 47.25 -19.20 1.31
CA LEU A 677 48.26 -20.04 0.68
C LEU A 677 48.06 -21.53 0.99
N LEU A 678 47.67 -21.87 2.22
CA LEU A 678 47.33 -23.25 2.61
C LEU A 678 46.12 -23.79 1.85
N VAL A 679 45.05 -22.99 1.72
CA VAL A 679 43.86 -23.34 0.93
C VAL A 679 44.20 -23.46 -0.55
N GLY A 680 45.00 -22.53 -1.09
CA GLY A 680 45.51 -22.60 -2.46
C GLY A 680 46.32 -23.88 -2.73
N ALA A 681 47.18 -24.28 -1.78
CA ALA A 681 47.96 -25.50 -1.85
C ALA A 681 47.11 -26.78 -1.79
N LEU A 682 46.11 -26.82 -0.89
CA LEU A 682 45.19 -27.96 -0.77
C LEU A 682 44.27 -28.07 -2.00
N ARG A 683 43.79 -26.95 -2.55
CA ARG A 683 42.98 -26.92 -3.77
C ARG A 683 43.77 -27.48 -4.95
N ARG A 684 45.04 -27.10 -5.11
CA ARG A 684 45.89 -27.58 -6.20
C ARG A 684 46.35 -29.04 -6.04
N ARG A 685 46.37 -29.56 -4.80
CA ARG A 685 46.54 -31.01 -4.55
C ARG A 685 45.33 -31.83 -4.98
N ARG A 686 44.12 -31.27 -4.91
CA ARG A 686 42.87 -31.94 -5.34
C ARG A 686 42.55 -31.72 -6.82
N ASP A 687 42.93 -30.58 -7.37
CA ASP A 687 42.71 -30.21 -8.77
C ASP A 687 44.03 -29.75 -9.42
N PRO A 688 44.73 -30.65 -10.12
CA PRO A 688 46.00 -30.35 -10.79
C PRO A 688 45.91 -29.32 -11.92
N GLN A 689 44.70 -29.08 -12.46
CA GLN A 689 44.48 -28.11 -13.53
C GLN A 689 44.29 -26.68 -13.01
N ALA A 690 44.17 -26.48 -11.69
CA ALA A 690 44.03 -25.16 -11.09
C ALA A 690 45.27 -24.27 -11.35
N SER A 691 45.03 -23.10 -11.95
CA SER A 691 46.09 -22.16 -12.30
C SER A 691 46.80 -21.61 -11.06
N SER A 692 48.13 -21.56 -11.10
CA SER A 692 48.94 -21.02 -9.97
C SER A 692 48.60 -19.57 -9.61
N TRP A 693 48.10 -18.80 -10.57
CA TRP A 693 47.64 -17.41 -10.39
C TRP A 693 46.40 -17.30 -9.52
N THR A 694 45.41 -18.18 -9.67
CA THR A 694 44.18 -18.13 -8.85
C THR A 694 44.37 -18.73 -7.46
N ALA A 695 45.33 -19.65 -7.30
CA ALA A 695 45.59 -20.35 -6.05
C ALA A 695 46.51 -19.55 -5.09
N TYR A 696 47.56 -18.92 -5.60
CA TYR A 696 48.59 -18.27 -4.77
C TYR A 696 48.70 -16.76 -4.99
N GLY A 697 48.27 -16.27 -6.16
CA GLY A 697 48.40 -14.86 -6.54
C GLY A 697 47.74 -13.89 -5.55
N PRO A 698 46.45 -14.06 -5.21
CA PRO A 698 45.75 -13.16 -4.29
C PRO A 698 46.36 -13.13 -2.88
N GLY A 699 46.76 -14.29 -2.34
CA GLY A 699 47.40 -14.38 -1.03
C GLY A 699 48.77 -13.70 -0.99
N LEU A 700 49.61 -13.96 -1.99
CA LEU A 700 50.93 -13.34 -2.07
C LEU A 700 50.84 -11.82 -2.31
N ALA A 701 49.95 -11.37 -3.19
CA ALA A 701 49.77 -9.95 -3.48
C ALA A 701 49.27 -9.17 -2.24
N ALA A 702 48.41 -9.78 -1.43
CA ALA A 702 47.82 -9.16 -0.25
C ALA A 702 48.85 -8.79 0.84
N THR A 703 49.97 -9.52 0.95
CA THR A 703 51.06 -9.18 1.89
C THR A 703 52.20 -8.44 1.21
N LEU A 704 52.60 -8.84 0.00
CA LEU A 704 53.80 -8.31 -0.64
C LEU A 704 53.61 -6.87 -1.16
N LEU A 705 52.43 -6.50 -1.68
CA LEU A 705 52.21 -5.15 -2.21
C LEU A 705 52.15 -4.08 -1.12
N PRO A 706 51.39 -4.25 -0.01
CA PRO A 706 51.39 -3.26 1.07
C PRO A 706 52.73 -3.17 1.79
N SER A 707 53.44 -4.29 1.96
CA SER A 707 54.78 -4.30 2.57
C SER A 707 55.84 -3.64 1.67
N LEU A 708 55.76 -3.81 0.35
CA LEU A 708 56.62 -3.10 -0.61
C LEU A 708 56.38 -1.59 -0.59
N ALA A 709 55.12 -1.15 -0.58
CA ALA A 709 54.76 0.26 -0.49
C ALA A 709 55.26 0.88 0.83
N ALA A 710 55.13 0.15 1.94
CA ALA A 710 55.62 0.60 3.24
C ALA A 710 57.16 0.66 3.28
N ALA A 711 57.86 -0.31 2.67
CA ALA A 711 59.33 -0.31 2.58
C ALA A 711 59.88 0.88 1.79
N TRP A 712 59.14 1.39 0.79
CA TRP A 712 59.53 2.57 0.02
C TRP A 712 59.39 3.90 0.79
N ALA A 713 58.59 3.92 1.86
CA ALA A 713 58.37 5.10 2.71
C ALA A 713 59.21 5.08 3.98
N ASP A 714 59.85 3.95 4.32
CA ASP A 714 60.57 3.73 5.57
C ASP A 714 62.07 4.06 5.42
N PRO A 715 62.64 4.97 6.22
CA PRO A 715 64.08 5.26 6.22
C PRO A 715 64.98 4.13 6.73
N GLN A 716 64.41 3.09 7.35
CA GLN A 716 65.12 2.04 8.10
C GLN A 716 65.43 0.80 7.25
N TRP A 717 66.67 0.30 7.32
CA TRP A 717 67.17 -0.79 6.46
C TRP A 717 66.65 -2.19 6.81
N THR A 718 66.03 -2.37 7.97
CA THR A 718 65.60 -3.69 8.47
C THR A 718 64.42 -4.25 7.68
N ARG A 719 63.49 -3.39 7.24
CA ARG A 719 62.26 -3.79 6.56
C ARG A 719 62.49 -4.21 5.10
N PRO A 720 63.28 -3.48 4.28
CA PRO A 720 63.69 -3.94 2.96
C PRO A 720 64.48 -5.26 2.99
N LEU A 721 65.34 -5.47 3.99
CA LEU A 721 66.10 -6.73 4.14
C LEU A 721 65.18 -7.93 4.41
N LEU A 722 64.24 -7.81 5.34
CA LEU A 722 63.29 -8.88 5.65
C LEU A 722 62.33 -9.16 4.49
N LEU A 723 61.83 -8.12 3.81
CA LEU A 723 60.98 -8.24 2.63
C LEU A 723 61.75 -8.88 1.46
N GLY A 724 63.00 -8.47 1.23
CA GLY A 724 63.88 -9.06 0.22
C GLY A 724 64.19 -10.53 0.48
N GLY A 725 64.49 -10.89 1.73
CA GLY A 725 64.69 -12.29 2.14
C GLY A 725 63.43 -13.14 1.94
N ALA A 726 62.25 -12.64 2.33
CA ALA A 726 60.98 -13.32 2.11
C ALA A 726 60.65 -13.46 0.61
N ALA A 727 60.87 -12.41 -0.19
CA ALA A 727 60.67 -12.43 -1.64
C ALA A 727 61.61 -13.44 -2.33
N LEU A 728 62.86 -13.55 -1.89
CA LEU A 728 63.82 -14.56 -2.37
C LEU A 728 63.37 -15.99 -2.05
N LEU A 729 62.85 -16.23 -0.84
CA LEU A 729 62.29 -17.56 -0.51
C LEU A 729 61.09 -17.91 -1.39
N VAL A 730 60.20 -16.94 -1.65
CA VAL A 730 59.03 -17.12 -2.52
C VAL A 730 59.43 -17.39 -3.97
N THR A 731 60.47 -16.73 -4.51
CA THR A 731 60.98 -17.00 -5.87
C THR A 731 61.65 -18.36 -5.98
N LEU A 732 62.48 -18.74 -5.01
CA LEU A 732 63.13 -20.05 -4.98
C LEU A 732 62.11 -21.19 -4.87
N LEU A 733 61.08 -21.01 -4.04
CA LEU A 733 59.98 -21.98 -3.92
C LEU A 733 59.14 -22.04 -5.20
N GLY A 734 58.90 -20.90 -5.85
CA GLY A 734 58.26 -20.81 -7.16
C GLY A 734 59.06 -21.51 -8.26
N ALA A 735 60.38 -21.35 -8.28
CA ALA A 735 61.29 -22.00 -9.22
C ALA A 735 61.35 -23.52 -9.00
N ARG A 736 61.52 -23.95 -7.74
CA ARG A 736 61.64 -25.37 -7.37
C ARG A 736 60.37 -26.17 -7.67
N HIS A 737 59.19 -25.55 -7.58
CA HIS A 737 57.91 -26.19 -7.86
C HIS A 737 57.29 -25.83 -9.22
N HIS A 738 58.05 -25.18 -10.11
CA HIS A 738 57.61 -24.73 -11.45
C HIS A 738 56.29 -23.92 -11.43
N LEU A 739 56.13 -23.00 -10.47
CA LEU A 739 54.94 -22.16 -10.29
C LEU A 739 55.19 -20.74 -10.81
N ARG A 740 54.41 -20.31 -11.81
CA ARG A 740 54.57 -18.99 -12.44
C ARG A 740 54.21 -17.83 -11.52
N ALA A 741 53.13 -17.92 -10.74
CA ALA A 741 52.68 -16.81 -9.90
C ALA A 741 53.67 -16.46 -8.74
N PRO A 742 54.17 -17.41 -7.93
CA PRO A 742 55.17 -17.12 -6.90
C PRO A 742 56.49 -16.62 -7.47
N LEU A 743 56.94 -17.17 -8.60
CA LEU A 743 58.18 -16.75 -9.27
C LEU A 743 58.10 -15.29 -9.75
N VAL A 744 56.99 -14.90 -10.38
CA VAL A 744 56.81 -13.55 -10.91
C VAL A 744 56.56 -12.54 -9.80
N LEU A 745 55.70 -12.85 -8.81
CA LEU A 745 55.41 -11.93 -7.71
C LEU A 745 56.60 -11.77 -6.76
N GLY A 746 57.27 -12.86 -6.37
CA GLY A 746 58.49 -12.77 -5.58
C GLY A 746 59.62 -12.07 -6.33
N GLY A 747 59.77 -12.34 -7.64
CA GLY A 747 60.88 -11.81 -8.45
C GLY A 747 60.73 -10.32 -8.74
N SER A 748 59.50 -9.86 -8.98
CA SER A 748 59.20 -8.44 -9.14
C SER A 748 59.44 -7.66 -7.84
N VAL A 749 58.98 -8.17 -6.70
CA VAL A 749 59.20 -7.53 -5.39
C VAL A 749 60.70 -7.51 -5.04
N LEU A 750 61.42 -8.61 -5.25
CA LEU A 750 62.86 -8.67 -5.03
C LEU A 750 63.63 -7.66 -5.90
N THR A 751 63.24 -7.53 -7.18
CA THR A 751 63.84 -6.55 -8.10
C THR A 751 63.56 -5.11 -7.67
N LEU A 752 62.33 -4.81 -7.23
CA LEU A 752 61.94 -3.47 -6.80
C LEU A 752 62.59 -3.07 -5.48
N VAL A 753 62.74 -4.01 -4.54
CA VAL A 753 63.50 -3.79 -3.29
C VAL A 753 64.99 -3.58 -3.59
N ALA A 754 65.59 -4.42 -4.44
CA ALA A 754 66.98 -4.26 -4.83
C ALA A 754 67.24 -2.93 -5.57
N LEU A 755 66.31 -2.50 -6.43
CA LEU A 755 66.40 -1.22 -7.12
C LEU A 755 66.30 -0.03 -6.16
N HIS A 756 65.40 -0.11 -5.16
CA HIS A 756 65.25 0.91 -4.13
C HIS A 756 66.53 1.05 -3.29
N GLU A 757 67.11 -0.06 -2.83
CA GLU A 757 68.36 -0.06 -2.05
C GLU A 757 69.57 0.38 -2.88
N LEU A 758 69.61 0.06 -4.17
CA LEU A 758 70.69 0.49 -5.07
C LEU A 758 70.55 1.95 -5.53
N ALA A 759 69.35 2.53 -5.47
CA ALA A 759 69.08 3.91 -5.89
C ALA A 759 70.02 4.95 -5.24
N PRO A 760 70.23 4.99 -3.90
CA PRO A 760 71.15 5.94 -3.29
C PRO A 760 72.60 5.76 -3.77
N TYR A 761 73.06 4.52 -3.97
CA TYR A 761 74.41 4.24 -4.48
C TYR A 761 74.57 4.61 -5.96
N VAL A 762 73.54 4.36 -6.78
CA VAL A 762 73.51 4.78 -8.19
C VAL A 762 73.49 6.30 -8.30
N VAL A 763 72.75 7.00 -7.43
CA VAL A 763 72.75 8.48 -7.35
C VAL A 763 74.12 9.01 -6.91
N GLN A 764 74.80 8.36 -5.97
CA GLN A 764 76.17 8.72 -5.57
C GLN A 764 77.18 8.53 -6.71
N VAL A 765 77.10 7.40 -7.43
CA VAL A 765 77.99 7.11 -8.57
C VAL A 765 77.67 8.02 -9.77
N THR A 766 76.39 8.31 -10.05
CA THR A 766 75.99 9.25 -11.10
C THR A 766 76.27 10.70 -10.75
N GLY A 767 76.28 11.07 -9.46
CA GLY A 767 76.77 12.36 -8.99
C GLY A 767 78.27 12.56 -9.20
N ALA A 768 79.04 11.47 -9.22
CA ALA A 768 80.47 11.46 -9.55
C ALA A 768 80.75 11.38 -11.07
N LEU A 769 79.75 11.03 -11.89
CA LEU A 769 79.85 10.96 -13.35
C LEU A 769 79.44 12.30 -14.00
N PRO A 770 80.06 12.69 -15.12
CA PRO A 770 79.61 13.83 -15.91
C PRO A 770 78.15 13.66 -16.34
N ARG A 771 77.34 14.73 -16.27
CA ARG A 771 75.87 14.72 -16.51
C ARG A 771 75.44 14.13 -17.88
N TRP A 772 76.34 14.03 -18.85
CA TRP A 772 76.10 13.45 -20.18
C TRP A 772 76.26 11.92 -20.25
N ALA A 773 76.86 11.29 -19.23
CA ALA A 773 77.13 9.84 -19.23
C ALA A 773 75.87 8.96 -19.06
N PRO A 774 74.89 9.28 -18.18
CA PRO A 774 73.67 8.48 -18.04
C PRO A 774 72.82 8.36 -19.33
N PRO A 775 72.54 9.44 -20.09
CA PRO A 775 71.82 9.32 -21.36
C PRO A 775 72.65 8.60 -22.44
N ALA A 776 73.99 8.71 -22.43
CA ALA A 776 74.86 7.97 -23.34
C ALA A 776 74.84 6.45 -23.06
N LEU A 777 74.85 6.04 -21.80
CA LEU A 777 74.68 4.64 -21.39
C LEU A 777 73.29 4.11 -21.74
N ALA A 778 72.22 4.89 -21.51
CA ALA A 778 70.87 4.53 -21.91
C ALA A 778 70.76 4.36 -23.44
N GLY A 779 71.41 5.23 -24.22
CA GLY A 779 71.51 5.13 -25.68
C GLY A 779 72.27 3.88 -26.15
N LEU A 780 73.39 3.54 -25.50
CA LEU A 780 74.15 2.31 -25.78
C LEU A 780 73.35 1.04 -25.45
N LEU A 781 72.58 1.06 -24.36
CA LEU A 781 71.75 -0.06 -23.93
C LEU A 781 70.58 -0.27 -24.91
N LEU A 782 69.94 0.81 -25.37
CA LEU A 782 68.92 0.76 -26.42
C LEU A 782 69.49 0.28 -27.76
N LEU A 783 70.72 0.68 -28.12
CA LEU A 783 71.42 0.19 -29.30
C LEU A 783 71.76 -1.31 -29.20
N ALA A 784 72.20 -1.78 -28.03
CA ALA A 784 72.47 -3.20 -27.80
C ALA A 784 71.19 -4.06 -27.80
N LEU A 785 70.09 -3.54 -27.25
CA LEU A 785 68.78 -4.21 -27.30
C LEU A 785 68.21 -4.23 -28.73
N GLY A 786 68.39 -3.13 -29.47
CA GLY A 786 68.06 -3.05 -30.89
C GLY A 786 68.86 -4.04 -31.74
N ALA A 787 70.17 -4.17 -31.45
CA ALA A 787 71.06 -5.10 -32.15
C ALA A 787 70.71 -6.58 -31.90
N THR A 788 70.33 -6.94 -30.66
CA THR A 788 69.91 -8.31 -30.32
C THR A 788 68.53 -8.66 -30.90
N TYR A 789 67.64 -7.68 -31.03
CA TYR A 789 66.36 -7.85 -31.71
C TYR A 789 66.55 -8.11 -33.22
N GLU A 790 67.48 -7.39 -33.84
CA GLU A 790 67.80 -7.57 -35.25
C GLU A 790 68.50 -8.90 -35.55
N GLN A 791 69.35 -9.40 -34.63
CA GLN A 791 69.92 -10.74 -34.70
C GLN A 791 68.84 -11.84 -34.64
N ARG A 792 67.87 -11.75 -33.72
CA ARG A 792 66.76 -12.73 -33.64
C ARG A 792 65.90 -12.73 -34.89
N ILE A 793 65.66 -11.57 -35.51
CA ILE A 793 64.91 -11.47 -36.77
C ILE A 793 65.71 -12.05 -37.95
N ARG A 794 67.03 -11.84 -38.00
CA ARG A 794 67.89 -12.43 -39.03
C ARG A 794 67.97 -13.95 -38.90
N ASP A 795 68.06 -14.49 -37.70
CA ASP A 795 68.08 -15.95 -37.48
C ASP A 795 66.76 -16.60 -37.89
N VAL A 796 65.62 -15.97 -37.59
CA VAL A 796 64.31 -16.45 -38.04
C VAL A 796 64.17 -16.39 -39.56
N ARG A 797 64.70 -15.35 -40.23
CA ARG A 797 64.69 -15.26 -41.70
C ARG A 797 65.65 -16.25 -42.36
N ARG A 798 66.81 -16.50 -41.75
CA ARG A 798 67.80 -17.48 -42.23
C ARG A 798 67.27 -18.92 -42.07
N MET A 799 66.60 -19.22 -40.95
CA MET A 799 65.88 -20.49 -40.74
C MET A 799 64.77 -20.69 -41.78
N ARG A 800 64.01 -19.63 -42.08
CA ARG A 800 62.96 -19.66 -43.12
C ARG A 800 63.52 -19.86 -44.52
N GLN A 801 64.71 -19.35 -44.84
CA GLN A 801 65.38 -19.58 -46.12
C GLN A 801 65.98 -20.98 -46.25
N VAL A 802 66.49 -21.56 -45.16
CA VAL A 802 66.96 -22.96 -45.13
C VAL A 802 65.79 -23.93 -45.30
N LEU A 803 64.68 -23.72 -44.57
CA LEU A 803 63.45 -24.51 -44.72
C LEU A 803 62.84 -24.42 -46.12
N ARG A 804 62.98 -23.28 -46.80
CA ARG A 804 62.48 -23.07 -48.17
C ARG A 804 63.41 -23.61 -49.26
N ARG A 805 64.59 -24.14 -48.92
CA ARG A 805 65.48 -24.88 -49.82
C ARG A 805 65.38 -26.40 -49.64
N MET A 806 64.71 -26.87 -48.59
CA MET A 806 64.47 -28.29 -48.32
C MET A 806 63.07 -28.77 -48.77
N ASN A 807 62.18 -27.83 -49.12
CA ASN A 807 60.95 -28.06 -49.89
C ASN A 807 61.16 -27.49 -51.30
#